data_AF-A0AAD8Y4U5-F1
#
_entry.id   AF-A0AAD8Y4U5-F1
#
_cell.length_a   1.000
_cell.length_b   1.000
_cell.length_c   1.000
_cell.angle_alpha   90.00
_cell.angle_beta   90.00
_cell.angle_gamma   90.00
#
_symmetry.space_group_name_H-M   'P 1'
#
loop_
_entity.id
_entity.type
_entity.pdbx_description
1 polymer ?
#
loop_
_entity_poly.entity_id
_entity_poly.type
_entity_poly.pdbx_seq_one_letter_code
_entity_poly.pdbx_strand_id
1 'polypeptide(L)'
;MSNDIEAGGPAAASESTPLVGDSPSSDQLNSSISSGSVTSTDDIKEELEKPWPATFERGIQILASPMLDVRKVADYTKSPSVRARYKKHPLNRGYDTPEPPTMTSSSPGTPAWLKKSLVRMKSLDYRFSDDNTAIYNKKQQQMQRNQQQFQAKKLDAHAYRQKILQERKQGGFASSAGDLVIDSEDLQDVDVTKSPGYRREKHMDKQRKRENMKSRRESSTSSSSASSSPSEAEDSSKSSFSQCTFNMANILMGVGMLGLPYVFKSAGWIGGTCVTIGFCLVTWKTSYYLGRALNGDPRPVHLFDGSDLTIKRMRKPVSSFPEIAREAFGDNGCICLSAVLYFELFSCLSIFFVSLGDHLHALFPNISQAKHMTIVAGILTLPSALLRTPKLLSYLSMVGTFATVAVVSSVVASALYMFFTVGDSAGVEKEDYALYSSSGLPLAMGIVAYCFSGHAIVPSIYNSMQRPHEFERMIDLTYGVVLSACLFVAVSGYYMFGDDVDDQITISLEKRAGEGNLAMDCLTWLMILTACSKFTLTMFPLALGFEEMLTNILPSDLAMELVDSVVKIVLIFLALAVAIWFPSFSFLCSLVGLICTVIVSVIFPALANLRLFGPSLPLSEKLFGWLLVVGGTFVAVVGTIATVDADI
;
A
#
# COMPACT_ATOMS: atom_id res chain seq x y z
N MET A 1 47.71 -33.51 -46.38
CA MET A 1 48.19 -34.71 -45.68
C MET A 1 47.08 -35.12 -44.74
N SER A 2 46.17 -35.96 -45.24
CA SER A 2 46.11 -37.41 -44.96
C SER A 2 45.14 -37.63 -43.79
N ASN A 3 43.93 -38.15 -44.04
CA ASN A 3 43.60 -39.60 -43.98
C ASN A 3 43.77 -40.14 -42.55
N ASP A 4 42.88 -40.90 -41.91
CA ASP A 4 41.80 -41.76 -42.36
C ASP A 4 41.13 -42.38 -41.11
N ILE A 5 39.85 -42.78 -41.22
CA ILE A 5 39.26 -44.11 -40.86
C ILE A 5 39.38 -44.54 -39.36
N GLU A 6 38.30 -44.89 -38.64
CA GLU A 6 37.74 -46.25 -38.71
C GLU A 6 36.31 -46.38 -38.15
N ALA A 7 35.54 -47.24 -38.82
CA ALA A 7 34.14 -47.57 -38.57
C ALA A 7 34.01 -48.88 -37.78
N GLY A 8 32.88 -49.05 -37.08
CA GLY A 8 32.45 -50.34 -36.54
C GLY A 8 31.01 -50.29 -36.01
N GLY A 9 30.03 -50.67 -36.82
CA GLY A 9 28.70 -51.11 -36.35
C GLY A 9 28.67 -52.64 -36.17
N PRO A 10 27.51 -53.31 -36.19
CA PRO A 10 26.23 -53.05 -35.52
C PRO A 10 25.78 -54.28 -34.69
N ALA A 11 24.74 -54.16 -33.86
CA ALA A 11 23.99 -55.33 -33.36
C ALA A 11 22.52 -55.00 -33.12
N ALA A 12 21.66 -55.76 -33.80
CA ALA A 12 20.21 -55.74 -33.74
C ALA A 12 19.71 -57.04 -33.08
N ALA A 13 18.59 -56.94 -32.36
CA ALA A 13 17.54 -57.95 -32.08
C ALA A 13 16.92 -57.63 -30.70
N SER A 14 15.64 -57.83 -30.39
CA SER A 14 14.38 -58.03 -31.12
C SER A 14 13.31 -58.12 -30.01
N GLU A 15 12.14 -57.51 -30.25
CA GLU A 15 10.79 -57.84 -29.75
C GLU A 15 10.56 -58.39 -28.33
N SER A 16 9.67 -57.72 -27.58
CA SER A 16 8.44 -58.35 -27.08
C SER A 16 7.45 -57.30 -26.53
N THR A 17 6.32 -57.12 -27.22
CA THR A 17 5.06 -56.61 -26.65
C THR A 17 4.41 -57.73 -25.84
N PRO A 18 3.62 -57.41 -24.78
CA PRO A 18 2.19 -57.70 -24.92
C PRO A 18 1.25 -56.61 -24.39
N LEU A 19 0.00 -56.84 -24.76
CA LEU A 19 -1.22 -56.03 -24.78
C LEU A 19 -1.93 -55.75 -23.43
N VAL A 20 -2.66 -54.62 -23.41
CA VAL A 20 -3.99 -54.36 -22.82
C VAL A 20 -4.14 -54.18 -21.30
N GLY A 21 -4.73 -53.04 -20.90
CA GLY A 21 -5.48 -52.89 -19.64
C GLY A 21 -5.49 -51.48 -19.04
N ASP A 22 -6.66 -50.83 -19.09
CA ASP A 22 -7.15 -49.74 -18.24
C ASP A 22 -6.70 -48.27 -18.46
N SER A 23 -7.61 -47.57 -19.13
CA SER A 23 -7.84 -46.12 -19.11
C SER A 23 -8.20 -45.57 -17.72
N PRO A 24 -7.69 -44.38 -17.34
CA PRO A 24 -8.37 -43.52 -16.38
C PRO A 24 -9.11 -42.38 -17.11
N SER A 25 -10.41 -42.38 -16.86
CA SER A 25 -11.42 -41.33 -17.01
C SER A 25 -10.93 -39.88 -17.21
N SER A 26 -11.45 -39.30 -18.28
CA SER A 26 -11.70 -37.88 -18.49
C SER A 26 -12.47 -37.26 -17.33
N ASP A 27 -11.79 -36.54 -16.43
CA ASP A 27 -12.38 -35.59 -15.47
C ASP A 27 -11.32 -34.58 -14.96
N GLN A 28 -10.53 -34.01 -15.87
CA GLN A 28 -9.69 -32.84 -15.59
C GLN A 28 -9.76 -31.82 -16.74
N LEU A 29 -10.94 -31.23 -16.91
CA LEU A 29 -11.15 -30.06 -17.74
C LEU A 29 -12.11 -29.15 -16.99
N ASN A 30 -11.54 -28.29 -16.13
CA ASN A 30 -12.03 -26.96 -15.73
C ASN A 30 -11.22 -26.44 -14.53
N SER A 31 -9.94 -26.10 -14.75
CA SER A 31 -9.27 -25.12 -13.89
C SER A 31 -9.28 -23.79 -14.65
N SER A 32 -10.31 -23.01 -14.35
CA SER A 32 -10.55 -21.66 -14.84
C SER A 32 -9.31 -20.77 -14.68
N ILE A 33 -8.95 -20.12 -15.79
CA ILE A 33 -8.09 -18.94 -15.88
C ILE A 33 -8.60 -17.90 -14.87
N SER A 34 -7.85 -17.67 -13.80
CA SER A 34 -8.04 -16.50 -12.94
C SER A 34 -7.07 -15.41 -13.37
N SER A 35 -7.57 -14.53 -14.25
CA SER A 35 -6.98 -13.23 -14.50
C SER A 35 -7.06 -12.40 -13.21
N GLY A 36 -5.94 -12.27 -12.51
CA GLY A 36 -5.84 -11.46 -11.30
C GLY A 36 -5.92 -9.97 -11.62
N SER A 37 -7.11 -9.38 -11.43
CA SER A 37 -7.30 -8.06 -10.83
C SER A 37 -8.79 -7.66 -10.84
N VAL A 38 -9.55 -7.88 -9.76
CA VAL A 38 -10.74 -7.08 -9.43
C VAL A 38 -10.96 -7.09 -7.91
N THR A 39 -10.74 -5.95 -7.26
CA THR A 39 -11.07 -5.71 -5.84
C THR A 39 -12.56 -5.93 -5.58
N SER A 40 -12.89 -7.14 -5.15
CA SER A 40 -14.15 -7.46 -4.49
C SER A 40 -13.93 -7.54 -2.98
N THR A 41 -14.98 -7.40 -2.20
CA THR A 41 -14.96 -7.64 -0.74
C THR A 41 -14.43 -9.04 -0.34
N ASP A 42 -14.24 -9.96 -1.29
CA ASP A 42 -13.67 -11.29 -1.04
C ASP A 42 -12.13 -11.30 -1.12
N ASP A 43 -11.49 -10.47 -1.94
CA ASP A 43 -10.02 -10.31 -1.96
C ASP A 43 -9.50 -9.68 -0.66
N ILE A 44 -10.27 -8.76 -0.07
CA ILE A 44 -9.94 -8.14 1.22
C ILE A 44 -9.85 -9.20 2.34
N LYS A 45 -10.67 -10.27 2.24
CA LYS A 45 -10.65 -11.39 3.18
C LYS A 45 -9.46 -12.32 2.95
N GLU A 46 -9.09 -12.55 1.69
CA GLU A 46 -7.95 -13.40 1.32
C GLU A 46 -6.60 -12.74 1.69
N GLU A 47 -6.52 -11.41 1.61
CA GLU A 47 -5.33 -10.65 2.01
C GLU A 47 -5.11 -10.66 3.53
N LEU A 48 -6.18 -10.61 4.34
CA LEU A 48 -6.07 -10.71 5.82
C LEU A 48 -5.65 -12.11 6.31
N GLU A 49 -5.67 -13.12 5.43
CA GLU A 49 -5.17 -14.46 5.74
C GLU A 49 -3.67 -14.61 5.44
N LYS A 50 -3.03 -13.58 4.85
CA LYS A 50 -1.57 -13.55 4.62
C LYS A 50 -0.81 -13.28 5.93
N PRO A 51 0.40 -13.84 6.09
CA PRO A 51 1.27 -13.53 7.22
C PRO A 51 1.76 -12.08 7.19
N TRP A 52 1.99 -11.51 8.37
CA TRP A 52 2.44 -10.12 8.53
C TRP A 52 3.67 -9.79 7.66
N PRO A 53 3.74 -8.60 7.05
CA PRO A 53 2.75 -7.52 7.11
C PRO A 53 1.75 -7.56 5.93
N ALA A 54 0.54 -8.05 6.19
CA ALA A 54 -0.50 -8.18 5.17
C ALA A 54 -1.13 -6.83 4.78
N THR A 55 -1.15 -5.86 5.70
CA THR A 55 -1.77 -4.54 5.49
C THR A 55 -0.83 -3.48 4.94
N PHE A 56 0.47 -3.81 4.78
CA PHE A 56 1.50 -2.86 4.35
C PHE A 56 1.14 -2.19 3.02
N GLU A 57 0.76 -2.97 1.99
CA GLU A 57 0.45 -2.42 0.66
C GLU A 57 -0.71 -1.43 0.71
N ARG A 58 -1.77 -1.73 1.47
CA ARG A 58 -2.93 -0.85 1.67
C ARG A 58 -2.54 0.47 2.32
N GLY A 59 -1.73 0.42 3.37
CA GLY A 59 -1.27 1.62 4.06
C GLY A 59 -0.39 2.50 3.17
N ILE A 60 0.54 1.90 2.43
CA ILE A 60 1.47 2.62 1.55
C ILE A 60 0.75 3.23 0.34
N GLN A 61 -0.32 2.62 -0.17
CA GLN A 61 -1.10 3.17 -1.27
C GLN A 61 -1.70 4.56 -0.96
N ILE A 62 -1.94 4.85 0.32
CA ILE A 62 -2.39 6.16 0.78
C ILE A 62 -1.32 7.23 0.57
N LEU A 63 -0.04 6.87 0.74
CA LEU A 63 1.10 7.76 0.46
C LEU A 63 1.27 8.03 -1.04
N ALA A 64 0.87 7.05 -1.87
CA ALA A 64 1.10 7.08 -3.30
C ALA A 64 0.12 7.97 -4.08
N SER A 65 -1.05 8.26 -3.51
CA SER A 65 -2.16 8.87 -4.23
C SER A 65 -2.38 10.34 -3.81
N PRO A 66 -2.18 11.32 -4.70
CA PRO A 66 -2.36 12.74 -4.38
C PRO A 66 -3.82 13.13 -4.17
N MET A 67 -4.74 12.38 -4.79
CA MET A 67 -6.17 12.49 -4.54
C MET A 67 -6.70 11.10 -4.27
N LEU A 68 -7.07 10.85 -3.02
CA LEU A 68 -7.59 9.56 -2.63
C LEU A 68 -9.07 9.45 -3.04
N ASP A 69 -9.46 8.33 -3.67
CA ASP A 69 -10.88 8.06 -3.91
C ASP A 69 -11.57 7.80 -2.56
N VAL A 70 -12.35 8.78 -2.11
CA VAL A 70 -13.12 8.72 -0.85
C VAL A 70 -13.93 7.43 -0.71
N ARG A 71 -14.36 6.80 -1.81
CA ARG A 71 -15.11 5.54 -1.80
C ARG A 71 -14.23 4.35 -1.39
N LYS A 72 -12.95 4.37 -1.77
CA LYS A 72 -11.96 3.30 -1.52
C LYS A 72 -11.11 3.55 -0.28
N VAL A 73 -10.98 4.80 0.18
CA VAL A 73 -10.18 5.07 1.39
C VAL A 73 -10.73 4.33 2.60
N ALA A 74 -12.05 4.14 2.70
CA ALA A 74 -12.64 3.35 3.78
C ALA A 74 -12.08 1.91 3.82
N ASP A 75 -11.76 1.33 2.67
CA ASP A 75 -11.19 -0.01 2.55
C ASP A 75 -9.70 -0.03 2.92
N TYR A 76 -8.95 1.02 2.58
CA TYR A 76 -7.54 1.18 2.96
C TYR A 76 -7.37 1.54 4.43
N THR A 77 -8.36 2.21 5.04
CA THR A 77 -8.24 2.74 6.40
C THR A 77 -8.80 1.84 7.50
N LYS A 78 -9.36 0.68 7.13
CA LYS A 78 -10.05 -0.19 8.07
C LYS A 78 -9.05 -0.98 8.92
N SER A 79 -9.10 -0.81 10.24
CA SER A 79 -8.32 -1.62 11.16
C SER A 79 -8.64 -3.13 10.99
N PRO A 80 -7.65 -4.01 11.20
CA PRO A 80 -7.89 -5.45 11.17
C PRO A 80 -8.97 -5.84 12.20
N SER A 81 -9.95 -6.67 11.80
CA SER A 81 -10.98 -7.15 12.73
C SER A 81 -10.47 -8.30 13.59
N VAL A 82 -10.81 -8.32 14.88
CA VAL A 82 -10.46 -9.45 15.76
C VAL A 82 -11.31 -10.66 15.38
N ARG A 83 -10.72 -11.67 14.72
CA ARG A 83 -11.43 -12.92 14.42
C ARG A 83 -11.43 -13.79 15.67
N ALA A 84 -12.60 -14.15 16.20
CA ALA A 84 -12.71 -15.28 17.11
C ALA A 84 -12.24 -16.54 16.36
N ARG A 85 -11.18 -17.21 16.85
CA ARG A 85 -10.80 -18.54 16.34
C ARG A 85 -11.97 -19.50 16.58
N TYR A 86 -12.81 -19.71 15.57
CA TYR A 86 -13.51 -20.97 15.46
C TYR A 86 -12.43 -22.01 15.12
N LYS A 87 -11.93 -22.72 16.14
CA LYS A 87 -11.31 -24.02 15.90
C LYS A 87 -12.34 -24.81 15.12
N LYS A 88 -12.06 -25.12 13.85
CA LYS A 88 -12.75 -26.21 13.16
C LYS A 88 -12.41 -27.46 13.95
N HIS A 89 -13.22 -27.76 14.97
CA HIS A 89 -13.32 -29.14 15.41
C HIS A 89 -13.77 -29.94 14.19
N PRO A 90 -13.08 -31.03 13.83
CA PRO A 90 -13.63 -31.94 12.84
C PRO A 90 -15.04 -32.30 13.34
N LEU A 91 -16.04 -32.03 12.51
CA LEU A 91 -17.42 -32.42 12.75
C LEU A 91 -17.45 -33.96 12.79
N ASN A 92 -17.15 -34.53 13.95
CA ASN A 92 -17.58 -35.88 14.25
C ASN A 92 -19.10 -35.83 14.31
N ARG A 93 -19.72 -36.35 13.24
CA ARG A 93 -21.11 -36.78 13.24
C ARG A 93 -21.27 -37.80 14.38
N GLY A 94 -21.92 -37.37 15.45
CA GLY A 94 -22.30 -38.21 16.58
C GLY A 94 -22.89 -37.32 17.66
N TYR A 95 -24.21 -37.20 17.69
CA TYR A 95 -24.89 -36.65 18.85
C TYR A 95 -24.80 -37.69 19.97
N ASP A 96 -23.91 -37.48 20.93
CA ASP A 96 -24.01 -38.10 22.25
C ASP A 96 -24.21 -36.98 23.27
N THR A 97 -25.40 -36.93 23.86
CA THR A 97 -25.69 -36.15 25.05
C THR A 97 -24.91 -36.75 26.24
N PRO A 98 -24.05 -35.99 26.94
CA PRO A 98 -23.42 -36.50 28.15
C PRO A 98 -24.48 -36.67 29.24
N GLU A 99 -24.56 -37.87 29.82
CA GLU A 99 -25.29 -38.09 31.07
C GLU A 99 -24.66 -37.24 32.20
N PRO A 100 -25.47 -36.72 33.15
CA PRO A 100 -24.96 -35.91 34.24
C PRO A 100 -24.12 -36.77 35.20
N PRO A 101 -22.95 -36.29 35.67
CA PRO A 101 -22.11 -37.07 36.58
C PRO A 101 -22.78 -37.24 37.94
N THR A 102 -22.91 -38.49 38.35
CA THR A 102 -23.25 -38.91 39.71
C THR A 102 -22.11 -38.50 40.65
N MET A 103 -22.37 -37.57 41.57
CA MET A 103 -21.40 -37.16 42.58
C MET A 103 -21.26 -38.26 43.64
N THR A 104 -20.15 -38.99 43.61
CA THR A 104 -19.65 -39.71 44.79
C THR A 104 -18.75 -38.78 45.60
N SER A 105 -19.05 -38.71 46.89
CA SER A 105 -18.36 -37.94 47.90
C SER A 105 -16.99 -38.55 48.23
N SER A 106 -15.95 -37.71 48.31
CA SER A 106 -14.94 -37.68 49.39
C SER A 106 -13.61 -37.04 48.94
N SER A 107 -13.28 -35.87 49.49
CA SER A 107 -11.94 -35.60 50.06
C SER A 107 -11.96 -34.24 50.82
N PRO A 108 -11.39 -34.15 52.04
CA PRO A 108 -11.55 -33.03 52.96
C PRO A 108 -10.42 -32.00 52.81
N GLY A 109 -10.75 -30.69 52.80
CA GLY A 109 -9.69 -29.68 52.88
C GLY A 109 -10.01 -28.23 52.53
N THR A 110 -11.26 -27.74 52.66
CA THR A 110 -11.53 -26.32 52.39
C THR A 110 -12.25 -25.63 53.57
N PRO A 111 -11.66 -24.57 54.17
CA PRO A 111 -12.25 -23.85 55.30
C PRO A 111 -13.62 -23.22 54.98
N ALA A 112 -14.53 -23.24 55.95
CA ALA A 112 -15.94 -22.86 55.79
C ALA A 112 -16.18 -21.39 55.35
N TRP A 113 -15.22 -20.48 55.59
CA TRP A 113 -15.33 -19.09 55.14
C TRP A 113 -15.17 -18.94 53.61
N LEU A 114 -14.40 -19.83 52.98
CA LEU A 114 -14.23 -19.86 51.52
C LEU A 114 -15.50 -20.40 50.83
N LYS A 115 -16.20 -21.35 51.45
CA LYS A 115 -17.50 -21.86 50.96
C LYS A 115 -18.58 -20.78 51.00
N LYS A 116 -18.62 -19.94 52.04
CA LYS A 116 -19.63 -18.87 52.15
C LYS A 116 -19.44 -17.75 51.11
N SER A 117 -18.20 -17.44 50.73
CA SER A 117 -17.91 -16.45 49.68
C SER A 117 -18.15 -17.00 48.27
N LEU A 118 -17.79 -18.28 48.02
CA LEU A 118 -18.07 -18.96 46.74
C LEU A 118 -19.56 -19.24 46.52
N VAL A 119 -20.34 -19.45 47.58
CA VAL A 119 -21.81 -19.57 47.47
C VAL A 119 -22.46 -18.20 47.21
N ARG A 120 -21.89 -17.10 47.71
CA ARG A 120 -22.41 -15.73 47.46
C ARG A 120 -22.04 -15.17 46.08
N MET A 121 -20.93 -15.60 45.48
CA MET A 121 -20.55 -15.21 44.11
C MET A 121 -21.22 -16.06 43.02
N LYS A 122 -21.78 -17.24 43.36
CA LYS A 122 -22.53 -18.08 42.41
C LYS A 122 -24.05 -17.87 42.42
N SER A 123 -24.57 -17.00 43.29
CA SER A 123 -25.99 -16.65 43.36
C SER A 123 -26.28 -15.23 42.86
N LEU A 124 -25.53 -14.76 41.86
CA LEU A 124 -26.07 -13.75 40.94
C LEU A 124 -27.12 -14.46 40.08
N ASP A 125 -28.28 -14.66 40.70
CA ASP A 125 -29.54 -14.92 40.03
C ASP A 125 -29.76 -13.76 39.05
N TYR A 126 -29.29 -13.91 37.82
CA TYR A 126 -30.07 -13.46 36.69
C TYR A 126 -31.39 -14.24 36.77
N ARG A 127 -32.33 -13.72 37.56
CA ARG A 127 -33.74 -14.05 37.33
C ARG A 127 -34.00 -13.65 35.88
N PHE A 128 -34.06 -14.65 35.00
CA PHE A 128 -34.73 -14.51 33.74
C PHE A 128 -36.11 -13.96 34.07
N SER A 129 -36.36 -12.68 33.75
CA SER A 129 -37.72 -12.18 33.70
C SER A 129 -38.50 -13.14 32.81
N ASP A 130 -39.70 -13.55 33.22
CA ASP A 130 -40.57 -14.44 32.43
C ASP A 130 -40.75 -13.92 30.98
N ASP A 131 -40.58 -12.61 30.78
CA ASP A 131 -40.55 -11.95 29.47
C ASP A 131 -39.42 -12.42 28.55
N ASN A 132 -38.21 -12.66 29.07
CA ASN A 132 -37.07 -13.08 28.25
C ASN A 132 -37.20 -14.54 27.80
N THR A 133 -37.77 -15.40 28.65
CA THR A 133 -38.08 -16.79 28.32
C THR A 133 -39.22 -16.85 27.30
N ALA A 134 -40.23 -15.99 27.45
CA ALA A 134 -41.30 -15.84 26.47
C ALA A 134 -40.77 -15.31 25.12
N ILE A 135 -39.88 -14.32 25.11
CA ILE A 135 -39.24 -13.79 23.89
C ILE A 135 -38.39 -14.89 23.22
N TYR A 136 -37.61 -15.65 23.98
CA TYR A 136 -36.80 -16.74 23.45
C TYR A 136 -37.67 -17.84 22.83
N ASN A 137 -38.75 -18.25 23.52
CA ASN A 137 -39.69 -19.25 23.02
C ASN A 137 -40.46 -18.76 21.78
N LYS A 138 -40.83 -17.48 21.73
CA LYS A 138 -41.49 -16.86 20.57
C LYS A 138 -40.55 -16.80 19.37
N LYS A 139 -39.27 -16.51 19.60
CA LYS A 139 -38.22 -16.49 18.56
C LYS A 139 -37.92 -17.89 18.03
N GLN A 140 -37.90 -18.90 18.90
CA GLN A 140 -37.78 -20.32 18.53
C GLN A 140 -38.99 -20.81 17.70
N GLN A 141 -40.22 -20.51 18.14
CA GLN A 141 -41.42 -20.83 17.36
C GLN A 141 -41.44 -20.14 15.99
N GLN A 142 -40.99 -18.89 15.92
CA GLN A 142 -40.94 -18.16 14.65
C GLN A 142 -39.89 -18.75 13.70
N MET A 143 -38.75 -19.19 14.22
CA MET A 143 -37.72 -19.86 13.41
C MET A 143 -38.22 -21.20 12.86
N GLN A 144 -38.94 -21.99 13.67
CA GLN A 144 -39.56 -23.25 13.22
C GLN A 144 -40.64 -23.01 12.15
N ARG A 145 -41.51 -22.00 12.31
CA ARG A 145 -42.51 -21.65 11.30
C ARG A 145 -41.87 -21.22 9.98
N ASN A 146 -40.79 -20.44 10.04
CA ASN A 146 -40.07 -20.01 8.83
C ASN A 146 -39.41 -21.20 8.12
N GLN A 147 -38.84 -22.16 8.86
CA GLN A 147 -38.30 -23.39 8.27
C GLN A 147 -39.39 -24.26 7.62
N GLN A 148 -40.53 -24.43 8.27
CA GLN A 148 -41.66 -25.18 7.70
C GLN A 148 -42.20 -24.51 6.43
N GLN A 149 -42.34 -23.18 6.42
CA GLN A 149 -42.74 -22.43 5.23
C GLN A 149 -41.73 -22.55 4.09
N PHE A 150 -40.43 -22.55 4.40
CA PHE A 150 -39.39 -22.73 3.39
C PHE A 150 -39.43 -24.14 2.79
N GLN A 151 -39.63 -25.17 3.62
CA GLN A 151 -39.77 -26.57 3.15
C GLN A 151 -41.04 -26.76 2.30
N ALA A 152 -42.17 -26.18 2.71
CA ALA A 152 -43.41 -26.22 1.93
C ALA A 152 -43.24 -25.55 0.56
N LYS A 153 -42.62 -24.36 0.51
CA LYS A 153 -42.30 -23.68 -0.76
C LYS A 153 -41.37 -24.50 -1.66
N LYS A 154 -40.42 -25.22 -1.06
CA LYS A 154 -39.49 -26.08 -1.79
C LYS A 154 -40.20 -27.29 -2.39
N LEU A 155 -41.14 -27.90 -1.66
CA LEU A 155 -41.99 -28.99 -2.14
C LEU A 155 -42.93 -28.54 -3.25
N ASP A 156 -43.59 -27.38 -3.11
CA ASP A 156 -44.46 -26.82 -4.14
C ASP A 156 -43.70 -26.49 -5.43
N ALA A 157 -42.50 -25.91 -5.30
CA ALA A 157 -41.63 -25.66 -6.45
C ALA A 157 -41.20 -26.96 -7.15
N HIS A 158 -40.97 -28.03 -6.37
CA HIS A 158 -40.62 -29.35 -6.92
C HIS A 158 -41.81 -30.00 -7.64
N ALA A 159 -43.00 -29.93 -7.06
CA ALA A 159 -44.24 -30.44 -7.66
C ALA A 159 -44.58 -29.69 -8.96
N TYR A 160 -44.44 -28.36 -8.96
CA TYR A 160 -44.62 -27.54 -10.15
C TYR A 160 -43.61 -27.89 -11.25
N ARG A 161 -42.34 -28.07 -10.90
CA ARG A 161 -41.29 -28.47 -11.85
C ARG A 161 -41.54 -29.87 -12.43
N GLN A 162 -42.03 -30.82 -11.63
CA GLN A 162 -42.40 -32.13 -12.14
C GLN A 162 -43.61 -32.08 -13.07
N LYS A 163 -44.58 -31.21 -12.80
CA LYS A 163 -45.74 -31.00 -13.67
C LYS A 163 -45.34 -30.44 -15.04
N ILE A 164 -44.46 -29.44 -15.08
CA ILE A 164 -43.90 -28.90 -16.34
C ILE A 164 -43.11 -29.97 -17.11
N LEU A 165 -42.34 -30.80 -16.40
CA LEU A 165 -41.56 -31.87 -17.04
C LEU A 165 -42.44 -33.02 -17.56
N GLN A 166 -43.59 -33.28 -16.93
CA GLN A 166 -44.59 -34.22 -17.43
C GLN A 166 -45.34 -33.66 -18.65
N GLU A 167 -45.72 -32.38 -18.61
CA GLU A 167 -46.35 -31.69 -19.76
C GLU A 167 -45.39 -31.68 -20.98
N ARG A 168 -44.09 -31.48 -20.77
CA ARG A 168 -43.06 -31.62 -21.81
C ARG A 168 -42.85 -33.05 -22.32
N LYS A 169 -43.13 -34.08 -21.52
CA LYS A 169 -43.02 -35.49 -21.95
C LYS A 169 -44.26 -35.99 -22.67
N GLN A 170 -45.43 -35.43 -22.39
CA GLN A 170 -46.69 -35.75 -23.08
C GLN A 170 -46.87 -34.94 -24.38
N GLY A 171 -46.29 -33.74 -24.47
CA GLY A 171 -46.14 -33.01 -25.73
C GLY A 171 -44.96 -33.55 -26.53
N GLY A 172 -45.19 -34.64 -27.28
CA GLY A 172 -44.16 -35.26 -28.10
C GLY A 172 -43.60 -34.30 -29.15
N PHE A 173 -42.32 -33.94 -29.03
CA PHE A 173 -41.51 -33.56 -30.19
C PHE A 173 -40.05 -33.96 -29.95
N ALA A 174 -39.61 -34.91 -30.76
CA ALA A 174 -38.23 -35.27 -30.92
C ALA A 174 -37.56 -34.37 -31.99
N SER A 175 -36.28 -34.11 -31.77
CA SER A 175 -35.25 -33.81 -32.78
C SER A 175 -35.08 -32.38 -33.33
N SER A 176 -33.81 -32.00 -33.30
CA SER A 176 -33.02 -31.22 -34.26
C SER A 176 -32.98 -29.69 -34.20
N ALA A 177 -31.75 -29.23 -34.38
CA ALA A 177 -31.27 -27.86 -34.48
C ALA A 177 -31.92 -27.06 -35.63
N GLY A 178 -32.00 -25.75 -35.43
CA GLY A 178 -32.31 -24.77 -36.48
C GLY A 178 -33.03 -23.55 -35.92
N ASP A 179 -32.47 -22.37 -36.16
CA ASP A 179 -33.09 -21.06 -35.96
C ASP A 179 -34.53 -21.01 -36.50
N LEU A 180 -35.43 -20.30 -35.81
CA LEU A 180 -36.37 -19.33 -36.42
C LEU A 180 -37.35 -18.76 -35.38
N VAL A 181 -37.30 -17.42 -35.30
CA VAL A 181 -38.39 -16.42 -35.19
C VAL A 181 -39.74 -16.93 -34.67
N ILE A 182 -40.20 -16.37 -33.55
CA ILE A 182 -41.58 -16.52 -33.06
C ILE A 182 -42.33 -15.22 -33.33
N ASP A 183 -43.35 -15.32 -34.19
CA ASP A 183 -44.41 -14.34 -34.40
C ASP A 183 -45.33 -14.26 -33.17
N SER A 184 -45.76 -13.04 -32.89
CA SER A 184 -46.32 -12.60 -31.62
C SER A 184 -47.85 -12.62 -31.57
N GLU A 185 -48.53 -13.75 -31.81
CA GLU A 185 -50.01 -13.75 -31.78
C GLU A 185 -50.75 -14.86 -31.00
N ASP A 186 -50.12 -15.90 -30.44
CA ASP A 186 -50.86 -17.00 -29.77
C ASP A 186 -50.64 -17.18 -28.25
N LEU A 187 -50.45 -16.07 -27.50
CA LEU A 187 -50.39 -16.09 -26.03
C LEU A 187 -51.45 -15.18 -25.39
N GLN A 188 -52.72 -15.44 -25.69
CA GLN A 188 -53.85 -14.95 -24.90
C GLN A 188 -54.58 -16.15 -24.26
N ASP A 189 -54.16 -16.56 -23.05
CA ASP A 189 -55.10 -16.87 -21.93
C ASP A 189 -54.41 -17.40 -20.66
N VAL A 190 -53.39 -16.69 -20.15
CA VAL A 190 -53.03 -16.82 -18.74
C VAL A 190 -52.85 -15.41 -18.18
N ASP A 191 -53.86 -14.91 -17.47
CA ASP A 191 -53.81 -13.62 -16.79
C ASP A 191 -52.87 -13.70 -15.57
N VAL A 192 -51.56 -13.57 -15.83
CA VAL A 192 -50.47 -13.55 -14.84
C VAL A 192 -50.64 -12.40 -13.83
N THR A 193 -51.53 -11.43 -14.10
CA THR A 193 -51.70 -10.24 -13.27
C THR A 193 -52.37 -10.49 -11.91
N LYS A 194 -52.97 -11.68 -11.71
CA LYS A 194 -53.64 -12.07 -10.45
C LYS A 194 -52.78 -12.91 -9.50
N SER A 195 -51.54 -13.23 -9.86
CA SER A 195 -50.65 -13.98 -8.97
C SER A 195 -50.30 -13.13 -7.73
N PRO A 196 -50.31 -13.71 -6.51
CA PRO A 196 -49.90 -12.99 -5.29
C PRO A 196 -48.47 -12.43 -5.35
N GLY A 197 -47.61 -12.98 -6.23
CA GLY A 197 -46.26 -12.49 -6.50
C GLY A 197 -46.24 -11.25 -7.40
N TYR A 198 -47.16 -11.14 -8.36
CA TYR A 198 -47.17 -10.09 -9.38
C TYR A 198 -47.37 -8.68 -8.79
N ARG A 199 -48.23 -8.55 -7.77
CA ARG A 199 -48.46 -7.26 -7.10
C ARG A 199 -47.23 -6.77 -6.32
N ARG A 200 -46.44 -7.71 -5.79
CA ARG A 200 -45.20 -7.43 -5.05
C ARG A 200 -44.06 -7.09 -6.01
N GLU A 201 -43.97 -7.79 -7.12
CA GLU A 201 -43.01 -7.55 -8.19
C GLU A 201 -43.25 -6.20 -8.89
N LYS A 202 -44.51 -5.84 -9.15
CA LYS A 202 -44.88 -4.53 -9.70
C LYS A 202 -44.53 -3.37 -8.75
N HIS A 203 -44.59 -3.59 -7.45
CA HIS A 203 -44.21 -2.58 -6.45
C HIS A 203 -42.68 -2.41 -6.37
N MET A 204 -41.95 -3.53 -6.38
CA MET A 204 -40.49 -3.54 -6.45
C MET A 204 -39.98 -2.91 -7.75
N ASP A 205 -40.61 -3.21 -8.88
CA ASP A 205 -40.22 -2.67 -10.18
C ASP A 205 -40.48 -1.16 -10.30
N LYS A 206 -41.56 -0.67 -9.67
CA LYS A 206 -41.84 0.78 -9.55
C LYS A 206 -40.84 1.49 -8.65
N GLN A 207 -40.33 0.83 -7.62
CA GLN A 207 -39.31 1.35 -6.71
C GLN A 207 -37.93 1.38 -7.39
N ARG A 208 -37.59 0.31 -8.11
CA ARG A 208 -36.38 0.18 -8.94
C ARG A 208 -36.34 1.21 -10.08
N LYS A 209 -37.49 1.49 -10.71
CA LYS A 209 -37.61 2.57 -11.71
C LYS A 209 -37.42 3.97 -11.11
N ARG A 210 -37.88 4.20 -9.88
CA ARG A 210 -37.66 5.49 -9.17
C ARG A 210 -36.20 5.67 -8.77
N GLU A 211 -35.52 4.60 -8.33
CA GLU A 211 -34.10 4.61 -8.00
C GLU A 211 -33.23 4.81 -9.26
N ASN A 212 -33.53 4.11 -10.35
CA ASN A 212 -32.85 4.32 -11.64
C ASN A 212 -33.09 5.71 -12.23
N MET A 213 -34.29 6.28 -12.06
CA MET A 213 -34.59 7.63 -12.52
C MET A 213 -33.89 8.69 -11.65
N LYS A 214 -33.63 8.39 -10.37
CA LYS A 214 -32.84 9.24 -9.46
C LYS A 214 -31.35 9.17 -9.75
N SER A 215 -30.78 7.98 -9.96
CA SER A 215 -29.36 7.83 -10.34
C SER A 215 -29.06 8.41 -11.73
N ARG A 216 -30.00 8.29 -12.68
CA ARG A 216 -29.86 8.89 -14.01
C ARG A 216 -29.86 10.43 -13.94
N ARG A 217 -30.65 11.02 -13.04
CA ARG A 217 -30.73 12.47 -12.82
C ARG A 217 -29.50 13.02 -12.09
N GLU A 218 -28.90 12.22 -11.21
CA GLU A 218 -27.62 12.52 -10.56
C GLU A 218 -26.43 12.36 -11.52
N SER A 219 -26.50 11.44 -12.51
CA SER A 219 -25.47 11.30 -13.56
C SER A 219 -25.55 12.37 -14.67
N SER A 220 -26.73 12.96 -14.91
CA SER A 220 -26.94 13.95 -15.98
C SER A 220 -26.55 15.39 -15.61
N THR A 221 -26.01 15.62 -14.40
CA THR A 221 -25.60 16.97 -13.95
C THR A 221 -24.09 17.22 -14.13
N SER A 222 -23.35 16.25 -14.67
CA SER A 222 -21.95 16.43 -15.08
C SER A 222 -21.70 15.70 -16.40
N SER A 223 -21.33 16.46 -17.42
CA SER A 223 -20.92 16.04 -18.78
C SER A 223 -22.04 15.67 -19.77
N SER A 224 -22.49 16.69 -20.51
CA SER A 224 -22.88 16.54 -21.90
C SER A 224 -21.62 16.44 -22.76
N SER A 225 -21.30 15.27 -23.32
CA SER A 225 -20.88 15.07 -24.72
C SER A 225 -20.29 13.67 -24.98
N ALA A 226 -20.74 13.12 -26.10
CA ALA A 226 -20.17 12.05 -26.93
C ALA A 226 -20.18 10.59 -26.41
N SER A 227 -20.51 9.72 -27.36
CA SER A 227 -20.93 8.33 -27.25
C SER A 227 -19.85 7.35 -27.70
N SER A 228 -19.58 6.32 -26.89
CA SER A 228 -18.98 5.05 -27.35
C SER A 228 -19.34 3.89 -26.41
N SER A 229 -19.14 2.68 -26.93
CA SER A 229 -19.67 1.34 -26.60
C SER A 229 -19.37 0.75 -25.19
N PRO A 230 -20.05 -0.35 -24.78
CA PRO A 230 -20.17 -0.77 -23.38
C PRO A 230 -19.01 -1.62 -22.83
N SER A 231 -17.75 -1.23 -23.05
CA SER A 231 -16.57 -1.87 -22.43
C SER A 231 -15.94 -1.07 -21.27
N GLU A 232 -16.49 0.09 -20.92
CA GLU A 232 -15.82 1.07 -20.04
C GLU A 232 -16.14 0.95 -18.53
N ALA A 233 -16.95 -0.02 -18.10
CA ALA A 233 -17.32 -0.12 -16.68
C ALA A 233 -16.19 -0.63 -15.76
N GLU A 234 -15.20 -1.36 -16.29
CA GLU A 234 -14.08 -1.93 -15.51
C GLU A 234 -12.84 -1.03 -15.45
N ASP A 235 -12.70 -0.05 -16.35
CA ASP A 235 -11.45 0.71 -16.53
C ASP A 235 -11.39 2.03 -15.73
N SER A 236 -12.44 2.39 -15.01
CA SER A 236 -12.55 3.66 -14.25
C SER A 236 -11.68 3.76 -12.98
N SER A 237 -10.78 2.79 -12.75
CA SER A 237 -10.13 2.54 -11.46
C SER A 237 -8.59 2.54 -11.49
N LYS A 238 -7.95 2.42 -12.66
CA LYS A 238 -6.49 2.42 -12.80
C LYS A 238 -5.97 3.81 -13.19
N SER A 239 -4.73 4.12 -12.81
CA SER A 239 -4.07 5.40 -13.08
C SER A 239 -3.42 5.43 -14.46
N SER A 240 -3.56 6.57 -15.13
CA SER A 240 -2.92 6.81 -16.44
C SER A 240 -1.40 6.93 -16.31
N PHE A 241 -0.67 6.77 -17.41
CA PHE A 241 0.80 6.91 -17.45
C PHE A 241 1.29 8.23 -16.83
N SER A 242 0.68 9.35 -17.20
CA SER A 242 1.04 10.68 -16.69
C SER A 242 0.72 10.83 -15.20
N GLN A 243 -0.39 10.23 -14.74
CA GLN A 243 -0.75 10.24 -13.32
C GLN A 243 0.26 9.43 -12.49
N CYS A 244 0.65 8.23 -12.94
CA CYS A 244 1.68 7.43 -12.27
C CYS A 244 3.03 8.16 -12.25
N THR A 245 3.42 8.79 -13.37
CA THR A 245 4.65 9.59 -13.47
C THR A 245 4.65 10.73 -12.46
N PHE A 246 3.55 11.49 -12.41
CA PHE A 246 3.37 12.60 -11.47
C PHE A 246 3.38 12.12 -10.02
N ASN A 247 2.67 11.04 -9.71
CA ASN A 247 2.62 10.49 -8.36
C ASN A 247 4.01 10.05 -7.89
N MET A 248 4.74 9.30 -8.74
CA MET A 248 6.09 8.85 -8.42
C MET A 248 7.06 10.03 -8.27
N ALA A 249 6.96 11.05 -9.14
CA ALA A 249 7.76 12.27 -9.02
C ALA A 249 7.44 13.05 -7.73
N ASN A 250 6.16 13.21 -7.37
CA ASN A 250 5.73 13.92 -6.15
C ASN A 250 6.18 13.23 -4.85
N ILE A 251 6.36 11.90 -4.89
CA ILE A 251 6.94 11.15 -3.77
C ILE A 251 8.43 11.46 -3.65
N LEU A 252 9.17 11.34 -4.75
CA LEU A 252 10.63 11.57 -4.78
C LEU A 252 11.00 13.05 -4.55
N MET A 253 10.20 13.99 -5.05
CA MET A 253 10.37 15.44 -4.86
C MET A 253 9.76 15.93 -3.53
N GLY A 254 9.81 15.08 -2.50
CA GLY A 254 9.30 15.38 -1.16
C GLY A 254 10.22 16.30 -0.35
N VAL A 255 10.05 16.27 0.97
CA VAL A 255 10.75 17.15 1.93
C VAL A 255 12.29 16.98 1.86
N GLY A 256 12.80 15.81 1.44
CA GLY A 256 14.24 15.58 1.27
C GLY A 256 14.92 16.50 0.25
N MET A 257 14.17 17.05 -0.72
CA MET A 257 14.70 18.00 -1.70
C MET A 257 15.18 19.31 -1.05
N LEU A 258 14.61 19.68 0.09
CA LEU A 258 14.91 20.95 0.77
C LEU A 258 16.33 21.01 1.33
N GLY A 259 16.93 19.85 1.62
CA GLY A 259 18.30 19.74 2.10
C GLY A 259 19.35 19.61 0.99
N LEU A 260 18.96 19.58 -0.29
CA LEU A 260 19.93 19.39 -1.37
C LEU A 260 20.95 20.53 -1.53
N PRO A 261 20.63 21.82 -1.32
CA PRO A 261 21.65 22.85 -1.28
C PRO A 261 22.70 22.61 -0.18
N TYR A 262 22.26 22.08 0.97
CA TYR A 262 23.14 21.75 2.09
C TYR A 262 24.10 20.58 1.76
N VAL A 263 23.71 19.67 0.87
CA VAL A 263 24.60 18.63 0.31
C VAL A 263 25.80 19.26 -0.41
N PHE A 264 25.55 20.33 -1.17
CA PHE A 264 26.59 21.02 -1.94
C PHE A 264 27.51 21.85 -1.03
N LYS A 265 26.95 22.48 0.01
CA LYS A 265 27.74 23.05 1.11
C LYS A 265 28.63 22.00 1.78
N SER A 266 28.08 20.83 2.08
CA SER A 266 28.81 19.78 2.81
C SER A 266 29.92 19.12 1.98
N ALA A 267 29.65 18.76 0.73
CA ALA A 267 30.56 17.99 -0.12
C ALA A 267 31.29 18.82 -1.20
N GLY A 268 30.98 20.11 -1.31
CA GLY A 268 31.41 21.00 -2.38
C GLY A 268 30.69 20.74 -3.72
N TRP A 269 30.92 21.60 -4.70
CA TRP A 269 30.29 21.53 -6.03
C TRP A 269 30.44 20.17 -6.72
N ILE A 270 31.67 19.64 -6.76
CA ILE A 270 31.98 18.38 -7.43
C ILE A 270 31.38 17.23 -6.64
N GLY A 271 31.59 17.19 -5.32
CA GLY A 271 31.09 16.13 -4.45
C GLY A 271 29.56 16.05 -4.47
N GLY A 272 28.88 17.18 -4.26
CA GLY A 272 27.43 17.27 -4.27
C GLY A 272 26.82 16.84 -5.61
N THR A 273 27.40 17.28 -6.73
CA THR A 273 26.94 16.89 -8.07
C THR A 273 27.13 15.39 -8.31
N CYS A 274 28.31 14.85 -8.02
CA CYS A 274 28.63 13.43 -8.23
C CYS A 274 27.74 12.51 -7.38
N VAL A 275 27.54 12.85 -6.10
CA VAL A 275 26.69 12.06 -5.20
C VAL A 275 25.23 12.11 -5.65
N THR A 276 24.71 13.30 -6.01
CA THR A 276 23.32 13.45 -6.48
C THR A 276 23.04 12.64 -7.75
N ILE A 277 23.89 12.78 -8.78
CA ILE A 277 23.75 12.02 -10.03
C ILE A 277 23.96 10.52 -9.78
N GLY A 278 25.02 10.16 -9.04
CA GLY A 278 25.36 8.77 -8.76
C GLY A 278 24.24 8.02 -8.06
N PHE A 279 23.70 8.60 -6.98
CA PHE A 279 22.60 7.98 -6.24
C PHE A 279 21.31 7.91 -7.06
N CYS A 280 21.00 8.94 -7.86
CA CYS A 280 19.89 8.91 -8.80
C CYS A 280 20.00 7.76 -9.81
N LEU A 281 21.19 7.54 -10.39
CA LEU A 281 21.40 6.43 -11.34
C LEU A 281 21.27 5.06 -10.67
N VAL A 282 21.76 4.92 -9.44
CA VAL A 282 21.61 3.69 -8.65
C VAL A 282 20.13 3.41 -8.37
N THR A 283 19.40 4.39 -7.85
CA THR A 283 17.98 4.26 -7.49
C THR A 283 17.06 4.06 -8.68
N TRP A 284 17.35 4.73 -9.81
CA TRP A 284 16.74 4.47 -11.10
C TRP A 284 16.92 2.99 -11.48
N LYS A 285 18.16 2.49 -11.44
CA LYS A 285 18.44 1.10 -11.83
C LYS A 285 17.83 0.07 -10.89
N THR A 286 17.79 0.32 -9.58
CA THR A 286 17.14 -0.59 -8.63
C THR A 286 15.62 -0.55 -8.71
N SER A 287 15.02 0.54 -9.19
CA SER A 287 13.58 0.59 -9.51
C SER A 287 13.22 -0.37 -10.66
N TYR A 288 14.10 -0.53 -11.65
CA TYR A 288 13.97 -1.58 -12.69
C TYR A 288 14.02 -2.99 -12.10
N TYR A 289 14.93 -3.24 -11.17
CA TYR A 289 15.01 -4.54 -10.48
C TYR A 289 13.72 -4.88 -9.75
N LEU A 290 13.09 -3.87 -9.14
CA LEU A 290 11.79 -4.05 -8.51
C LEU A 290 10.68 -4.33 -9.52
N GLY A 291 10.64 -3.60 -10.65
CA GLY A 291 9.70 -3.88 -11.74
C GLY A 291 9.82 -5.31 -12.29
N ARG A 292 11.04 -5.82 -12.44
CA ARG A 292 11.32 -7.22 -12.83
C ARG A 292 10.84 -8.22 -11.78
N ALA A 293 11.07 -7.92 -10.50
CA ALA A 293 10.60 -8.76 -9.40
C ALA A 293 9.06 -8.82 -9.36
N LEU A 294 8.39 -7.68 -9.51
CA LEU A 294 6.92 -7.57 -9.59
C LEU A 294 6.36 -8.33 -10.80
N ASN A 295 6.99 -8.18 -11.97
CA ASN A 295 6.61 -8.90 -13.18
C ASN A 295 6.95 -10.41 -13.11
N GLY A 296 7.87 -10.83 -12.24
CA GLY A 296 8.32 -12.22 -12.12
C GLY A 296 9.29 -12.67 -13.22
N ASP A 297 9.93 -11.75 -13.94
CA ASP A 297 10.84 -12.07 -15.05
C ASP A 297 11.95 -11.02 -15.19
N PRO A 298 13.21 -11.40 -15.47
CA PRO A 298 14.31 -10.45 -15.66
C PRO A 298 14.27 -9.74 -17.01
N ARG A 299 13.49 -10.24 -17.98
CA ARG A 299 13.32 -9.57 -19.27
C ARG A 299 12.45 -8.31 -19.09
N PRO A 300 12.61 -7.30 -19.96
CA PRO A 300 11.84 -6.06 -19.88
C PRO A 300 10.33 -6.26 -19.76
N VAL A 301 9.69 -5.46 -18.92
CA VAL A 301 8.25 -5.60 -18.61
C VAL A 301 7.38 -5.41 -19.87
N HIS A 302 7.85 -4.60 -20.81
CA HIS A 302 7.14 -4.32 -22.06
C HIS A 302 6.93 -5.55 -22.96
N LEU A 303 7.69 -6.62 -22.77
CA LEU A 303 7.53 -7.89 -23.50
C LEU A 303 6.30 -8.70 -23.06
N PHE A 304 5.66 -8.30 -21.95
CA PHE A 304 4.52 -9.00 -21.36
C PHE A 304 3.25 -8.16 -21.40
N ASP A 305 3.00 -7.48 -22.52
CA ASP A 305 1.83 -6.63 -22.76
C ASP A 305 0.51 -7.43 -22.96
N GLY A 306 0.62 -8.76 -23.08
CA GLY A 306 -0.51 -9.67 -23.29
C GLY A 306 -0.87 -9.90 -24.77
N SER A 307 -0.13 -9.28 -25.71
CA SER A 307 -0.31 -9.48 -27.15
C SER A 307 0.18 -10.87 -27.60
N ASP A 308 1.23 -11.38 -26.97
CA ASP A 308 1.83 -12.67 -27.28
C ASP A 308 1.67 -13.66 -26.10
N LEU A 309 0.67 -14.53 -26.21
CA LEU A 309 0.39 -15.58 -25.23
C LEU A 309 1.45 -16.69 -25.20
N THR A 310 2.43 -16.68 -26.12
CA THR A 310 3.51 -17.67 -26.15
C THR A 310 4.63 -17.37 -25.14
N ILE A 311 4.74 -16.11 -24.70
CA ILE A 311 5.81 -15.68 -23.80
C ILE A 311 5.42 -15.97 -22.34
N LYS A 312 5.92 -17.09 -21.81
CA LYS A 312 5.73 -17.44 -20.40
C LYS A 312 6.74 -16.72 -19.50
N ARG A 313 6.25 -16.18 -18.37
CA ARG A 313 7.07 -15.61 -17.28
C ARG A 313 7.85 -16.70 -16.55
N MET A 314 9.03 -16.34 -16.06
CA MET A 314 9.87 -17.24 -15.26
C MET A 314 9.26 -17.56 -13.89
N ARG A 315 8.55 -16.60 -13.29
CA ARG A 315 7.85 -16.71 -12.00
C ARG A 315 6.46 -16.10 -12.04
N LYS A 316 5.68 -16.39 -11.00
CA LYS A 316 4.39 -15.74 -10.77
C LYS A 316 4.63 -14.26 -10.39
N PRO A 317 3.86 -13.31 -10.95
CA PRO A 317 3.87 -11.93 -10.49
C PRO A 317 3.52 -11.80 -9.01
N VAL A 318 4.10 -10.82 -8.34
CA VAL A 318 3.84 -10.46 -6.94
C VAL A 318 3.36 -9.01 -6.87
N SER A 319 2.61 -8.64 -5.83
CA SER A 319 1.99 -7.30 -5.75
C SER A 319 2.69 -6.36 -4.78
N SER A 320 3.34 -6.87 -3.72
CA SER A 320 3.84 -6.02 -2.64
C SER A 320 5.36 -6.10 -2.42
N PHE A 321 5.91 -5.03 -1.83
CA PHE A 321 7.33 -4.96 -1.47
C PHE A 321 7.75 -6.08 -0.49
N PRO A 322 7.00 -6.37 0.59
CA PRO A 322 7.30 -7.49 1.48
C PRO A 322 7.14 -8.87 0.82
N GLU A 323 6.25 -9.02 -0.17
CA GLU A 323 6.09 -10.27 -0.91
C GLU A 323 7.28 -10.56 -1.82
N ILE A 324 7.90 -9.54 -2.42
CA ILE A 324 9.18 -9.69 -3.13
C ILE A 324 10.24 -10.27 -2.17
N ALA A 325 10.29 -9.76 -0.93
CA ALA A 325 11.24 -10.23 0.07
C ALA A 325 10.96 -11.67 0.51
N ARG A 326 9.68 -12.01 0.68
CA ARG A 326 9.25 -13.37 1.01
C ARG A 326 9.62 -14.36 -0.09
N GLU A 327 9.41 -13.99 -1.35
CA GLU A 327 9.76 -14.83 -2.50
C GLU A 327 11.28 -15.00 -2.65
N ALA A 328 12.07 -13.96 -2.37
CA ALA A 328 13.52 -14.02 -2.49
C ALA A 328 14.21 -14.72 -1.29
N PHE A 329 13.74 -14.46 -0.06
CA PHE A 329 14.46 -14.79 1.18
C PHE A 329 13.61 -15.54 2.23
N GLY A 330 12.37 -15.89 1.91
CA GLY A 330 11.42 -16.50 2.84
C GLY A 330 10.91 -15.53 3.90
N ASP A 331 10.20 -16.07 4.90
CA ASP A 331 9.53 -15.26 5.92
C ASP A 331 10.49 -14.41 6.76
N ASN A 332 11.69 -14.91 7.04
CA ASN A 332 12.70 -14.15 7.80
C ASN A 332 13.14 -12.88 7.06
N GLY A 333 13.35 -12.97 5.74
CA GLY A 333 13.71 -11.80 4.94
C GLY A 333 12.56 -10.81 4.81
N CYS A 334 11.32 -11.31 4.71
CA CYS A 334 10.12 -10.47 4.77
C CYS A 334 10.04 -9.70 6.09
N ILE A 335 10.22 -10.36 7.23
CA ILE A 335 10.16 -9.71 8.55
C ILE A 335 11.28 -8.67 8.69
N CYS A 336 12.51 -9.02 8.31
CA CYS A 336 13.66 -8.12 8.38
C CYS A 336 13.43 -6.86 7.54
N LEU A 337 13.02 -7.00 6.28
CA LEU A 337 12.77 -5.85 5.41
C LEU A 337 11.62 -4.99 5.93
N SER A 338 10.54 -5.63 6.39
CA SER A 338 9.37 -4.93 6.94
C SER A 338 9.76 -4.10 8.16
N ALA A 339 10.61 -4.64 9.05
CA ALA A 339 11.11 -3.89 10.19
C ALA A 339 11.89 -2.64 9.78
N VAL A 340 12.75 -2.73 8.75
CA VAL A 340 13.49 -1.57 8.22
C VAL A 340 12.52 -0.54 7.60
N LEU A 341 11.53 -0.98 6.83
CA LEU A 341 10.52 -0.09 6.24
C LEU A 341 9.70 0.66 7.30
N TYR A 342 9.23 -0.04 8.34
CA TYR A 342 8.48 0.61 9.43
C TYR A 342 9.38 1.54 10.24
N PHE A 343 10.66 1.21 10.42
CA PHE A 343 11.62 2.10 11.05
C PHE A 343 11.92 3.36 10.20
N GLU A 344 11.98 3.22 8.88
CA GLU A 344 12.08 4.35 7.94
C GLU A 344 10.87 5.28 8.06
N LEU A 345 9.65 4.71 8.03
CA LEU A 345 8.41 5.47 8.21
C LEU A 345 8.36 6.18 9.57
N PHE A 346 8.77 5.52 10.65
CA PHE A 346 8.87 6.11 11.98
C PHE A 346 9.85 7.29 11.99
N SER A 347 11.03 7.11 11.40
CA SER A 347 12.06 8.15 11.39
C SER A 347 11.65 9.37 10.56
N CYS A 348 10.88 9.17 9.48
CA CYS A 348 10.25 10.26 8.73
C CYS A 348 9.32 11.13 9.62
N LEU A 349 8.63 10.54 10.60
CA LEU A 349 7.80 11.31 11.55
C LEU A 349 8.65 12.27 12.39
N SER A 350 9.83 11.83 12.84
CA SER A 350 10.77 12.68 13.57
C SER A 350 11.30 13.82 12.70
N ILE A 351 11.65 13.53 11.44
CA ILE A 351 12.08 14.55 10.46
C ILE A 351 10.99 15.61 10.23
N PHE A 352 9.73 15.19 10.08
CA PHE A 352 8.62 16.14 9.92
C PHE A 352 8.41 17.00 11.17
N PHE A 353 8.65 16.47 12.38
CA PHE A 353 8.62 17.27 13.59
C PHE A 353 9.73 18.32 13.62
N VAL A 354 10.97 17.96 13.28
CA VAL A 354 12.09 18.92 13.21
C VAL A 354 11.77 20.02 12.21
N SER A 355 11.32 19.65 10.99
CA SER A 355 10.92 20.60 9.96
C SER A 355 9.78 21.52 10.41
N LEU A 356 8.76 21.00 11.09
CA LEU A 356 7.69 21.84 11.68
C LEU A 356 8.25 22.83 12.70
N GLY A 357 9.15 22.36 13.56
CA GLY A 357 9.82 23.20 14.55
C GLY A 357 10.60 24.35 13.94
N ASP A 358 11.43 24.06 12.93
CA ASP A 358 12.26 25.05 12.24
C ASP A 358 11.41 26.16 11.63
N HIS A 359 10.37 25.80 10.87
CA HIS A 359 9.50 26.77 10.21
C HIS A 359 8.64 27.59 11.19
N LEU A 360 8.19 26.99 12.29
CA LEU A 360 7.46 27.74 13.33
C LEU A 360 8.37 28.69 14.10
N HIS A 361 9.61 28.28 14.35
CA HIS A 361 10.59 29.14 14.99
C HIS A 361 10.97 30.32 14.10
N ALA A 362 11.04 30.11 12.77
CA ALA A 362 11.24 31.20 11.81
C ALA A 362 10.12 32.25 11.86
N LEU A 363 8.85 31.84 11.98
CA LEU A 363 7.71 32.77 12.11
C LEU A 363 7.61 33.44 13.48
N PHE A 364 7.97 32.72 14.55
CA PHE A 364 7.78 33.17 15.94
C PHE A 364 9.07 32.96 16.76
N PRO A 365 10.15 33.73 16.48
CA PRO A 365 11.46 33.50 17.09
C PRO A 365 11.47 33.60 18.63
N ASN A 366 10.49 34.31 19.21
CA ASN A 366 10.34 34.47 20.66
C ASN A 366 9.98 33.17 21.40
N ILE A 367 9.53 32.13 20.70
CA ILE A 367 9.18 30.84 21.27
C ILE A 367 10.21 29.81 20.77
N SER A 368 10.81 29.05 21.69
CA SER A 368 11.79 28.03 21.35
C SER A 368 11.20 26.95 20.44
N GLN A 369 11.96 26.50 19.45
CA GLN A 369 11.62 25.42 18.53
C GLN A 369 10.98 24.20 19.21
N ALA A 370 11.58 23.67 20.28
CA ALA A 370 11.05 22.52 21.01
C ALA A 370 9.63 22.76 21.58
N LYS A 371 9.33 23.98 22.04
CA LYS A 371 7.99 24.34 22.52
C LYS A 371 6.99 24.38 21.37
N HIS A 372 7.35 24.95 20.23
CA HIS A 372 6.49 24.92 19.03
C HIS A 372 6.18 23.50 18.58
N MET A 373 7.21 22.66 18.45
CA MET A 373 7.04 21.25 18.11
C MET A 373 6.13 20.54 19.09
N THR A 374 6.27 20.79 20.39
CA THR A 374 5.42 20.19 21.43
C THR A 374 3.97 20.66 21.34
N ILE A 375 3.72 21.96 21.13
CA ILE A 375 2.38 22.51 20.94
C ILE A 375 1.73 21.89 19.70
N VAL A 376 2.45 21.87 18.59
CA VAL A 376 1.97 21.30 17.33
C VAL A 376 1.80 19.79 17.43
N ALA A 377 2.65 19.07 18.15
CA ALA A 377 2.44 17.66 18.44
C ALA A 377 1.14 17.44 19.23
N GLY A 378 0.85 18.26 20.24
CA GLY A 378 -0.43 18.22 20.96
C GLY A 378 -1.62 18.49 20.03
N ILE A 379 -1.50 19.47 19.14
CA ILE A 379 -2.51 19.77 18.13
C ILE A 379 -2.65 18.61 17.13
N LEU A 380 -1.56 18.02 16.63
CA LEU A 380 -1.55 16.92 15.65
C LEU A 380 -2.03 15.60 16.23
N THR A 381 -1.82 15.37 17.53
CA THR A 381 -2.30 14.18 18.24
C THR A 381 -3.82 14.12 18.26
N LEU A 382 -4.49 15.27 18.36
CA LEU A 382 -5.95 15.34 18.42
C LEU A 382 -6.63 14.89 17.11
N PRO A 383 -6.30 15.44 15.92
CA PRO A 383 -6.69 14.87 14.65
C PRO A 383 -6.17 13.46 14.52
N SER A 384 -4.88 13.16 14.67
CA SER A 384 -4.36 11.82 14.33
C SER A 384 -5.01 10.68 15.14
N ALA A 385 -5.42 10.95 16.38
CA ALA A 385 -6.22 10.03 17.21
C ALA A 385 -7.71 9.93 16.78
N LEU A 386 -8.26 10.96 16.14
CA LEU A 386 -9.66 11.04 15.69
C LEU A 386 -9.85 10.83 14.17
N LEU A 387 -8.78 10.90 13.37
CA LEU A 387 -8.79 10.86 11.91
C LEU A 387 -8.86 9.43 11.41
N ARG A 388 -10.04 8.84 11.58
CA ARG A 388 -10.45 7.61 10.88
C ARG A 388 -11.31 7.88 9.66
N THR A 389 -11.61 9.14 9.37
CA THR A 389 -12.54 9.45 8.28
C THR A 389 -11.81 9.51 6.92
N PRO A 390 -12.19 8.66 5.96
CA PRO A 390 -11.56 8.59 4.64
C PRO A 390 -11.53 9.93 3.88
N LYS A 391 -12.55 10.77 4.14
CA LYS A 391 -12.68 12.09 3.53
C LYS A 391 -11.56 13.03 3.94
N LEU A 392 -11.19 13.05 5.22
CA LEU A 392 -10.19 14.00 5.70
C LEU A 392 -8.78 13.62 5.24
N LEU A 393 -8.48 12.32 5.18
CA LEU A 393 -7.21 11.84 4.63
C LEU A 393 -7.07 12.21 3.15
N SER A 394 -8.17 12.15 2.38
CA SER A 394 -8.21 12.64 1.00
C SER A 394 -7.95 14.15 0.89
N TYR A 395 -8.54 14.96 1.78
CA TYR A 395 -8.28 16.40 1.79
C TYR A 395 -6.84 16.73 2.18
N LEU A 396 -6.29 16.06 3.19
CA LEU A 396 -4.90 16.24 3.61
C LEU A 396 -3.90 15.82 2.53
N SER A 397 -4.16 14.74 1.78
CA SER A 397 -3.32 14.36 0.64
C SER A 397 -3.33 15.40 -0.48
N MET A 398 -4.52 15.92 -0.82
CA MET A 398 -4.67 16.97 -1.83
C MET A 398 -3.95 18.26 -1.41
N VAL A 399 -4.17 18.69 -0.17
CA VAL A 399 -3.54 19.89 0.40
C VAL A 399 -2.03 19.72 0.48
N GLY A 400 -1.54 18.59 0.97
CA GLY A 400 -0.12 18.30 1.06
C GLY A 400 0.56 18.25 -0.32
N THR A 401 -0.11 17.70 -1.32
CA THR A 401 0.40 17.68 -2.71
C THR A 401 0.46 19.09 -3.29
N PHE A 402 -0.62 19.87 -3.17
CA PHE A 402 -0.64 21.25 -3.64
C PHE A 402 0.45 22.09 -2.97
N ALA A 403 0.61 21.96 -1.65
CA ALA A 403 1.63 22.66 -0.90
C ALA A 403 3.05 22.23 -1.31
N THR A 404 3.29 20.93 -1.54
CA THR A 404 4.59 20.42 -2.05
C THR A 404 4.91 21.04 -3.42
N VAL A 405 3.96 21.03 -4.35
CA VAL A 405 4.14 21.64 -5.69
C VAL A 405 4.40 23.13 -5.58
N ALA A 406 3.67 23.84 -4.72
CA ALA A 406 3.86 25.28 -4.51
C ALA A 406 5.24 25.59 -3.91
N VAL A 407 5.69 24.81 -2.92
CA VAL A 407 7.02 24.94 -2.32
C VAL A 407 8.10 24.71 -3.37
N VAL A 408 8.08 23.59 -4.09
CA VAL A 408 9.08 23.30 -5.12
C VAL A 408 9.07 24.40 -6.20
N SER A 409 7.89 24.81 -6.65
CA SER A 409 7.76 25.87 -7.66
C SER A 409 8.30 27.21 -7.15
N SER A 410 8.09 27.54 -5.87
CA SER A 410 8.60 28.77 -5.28
C SER A 410 10.13 28.76 -5.16
N VAL A 411 10.73 27.63 -4.76
CA VAL A 411 12.19 27.48 -4.70
C VAL A 411 12.77 27.62 -6.11
N VAL A 412 12.14 26.97 -7.10
CA VAL A 412 12.53 27.08 -8.51
C VAL A 412 12.39 28.52 -9.02
N ALA A 413 11.29 29.21 -8.69
CA ALA A 413 11.05 30.57 -9.12
C ALA A 413 12.04 31.56 -8.48
N SER A 414 12.32 31.43 -7.17
CA SER A 414 13.33 32.23 -6.46
C SER A 414 14.72 32.03 -7.06
N ALA A 415 15.08 30.79 -7.38
CA ALA A 415 16.30 30.44 -8.08
C ALA A 415 16.41 31.09 -9.47
N LEU A 416 15.35 31.00 -10.29
CA LEU A 416 15.31 31.62 -11.62
C LEU A 416 15.38 33.14 -11.53
N TYR A 417 14.59 33.76 -10.65
CA TYR A 417 14.60 35.20 -10.42
C TYR A 417 16.01 35.69 -10.08
N MET A 418 16.71 34.97 -9.20
CA MET A 418 18.06 35.31 -8.81
C MET A 418 19.05 35.15 -9.99
N PHE A 419 18.94 34.08 -10.78
CA PHE A 419 19.77 33.90 -11.98
C PHE A 419 19.63 35.07 -12.97
N PHE A 420 18.41 35.56 -13.19
CA PHE A 420 18.16 36.69 -14.10
C PHE A 420 18.52 38.06 -13.52
N THR A 421 18.43 38.26 -12.20
CA THR A 421 18.68 39.56 -11.57
C THR A 421 20.15 39.77 -11.14
N VAL A 422 20.82 38.70 -10.71
CA VAL A 422 22.25 38.74 -10.34
C VAL A 422 23.15 38.79 -11.57
N GLY A 423 22.69 38.28 -12.73
CA GLY A 423 23.38 38.46 -14.01
C GLY A 423 23.60 39.93 -14.40
N ASP A 424 22.80 40.87 -13.88
CA ASP A 424 22.87 42.31 -14.17
C ASP A 424 23.48 43.14 -13.02
N SER A 425 23.65 42.58 -11.81
CA SER A 425 24.14 43.31 -10.64
C SER A 425 25.40 42.66 -10.08
N ALA A 426 26.56 43.08 -10.59
CA ALA A 426 27.87 42.77 -10.05
C ALA A 426 28.03 43.40 -8.64
N GLY A 427 27.54 42.69 -7.63
CA GLY A 427 27.61 43.13 -6.23
C GLY A 427 27.32 42.03 -5.21
N VAL A 428 27.31 40.76 -5.61
CA VAL A 428 27.27 39.63 -4.66
C VAL A 428 28.68 39.55 -4.06
N GLU A 429 28.79 39.73 -2.74
CA GLU A 429 30.03 39.40 -2.03
C GLU A 429 30.45 37.99 -2.45
N LYS A 430 31.75 37.77 -2.67
CA LYS A 430 32.23 36.44 -3.03
C LYS A 430 31.95 35.50 -1.86
N GLU A 431 30.83 34.79 -1.95
CA GLU A 431 30.56 33.60 -1.16
C GLU A 431 31.74 32.63 -1.37
N ASP A 432 32.31 32.14 -0.27
CA ASP A 432 33.33 31.12 -0.35
C ASP A 432 32.67 29.81 -0.79
N TYR A 433 33.15 29.25 -1.90
CA TYR A 433 32.62 28.01 -2.46
C TYR A 433 33.63 26.88 -2.36
N ALA A 434 33.28 25.81 -1.66
CA ALA A 434 34.06 24.59 -1.69
C ALA A 434 33.89 23.85 -3.02
N LEU A 435 34.98 23.53 -3.71
CA LEU A 435 34.91 22.68 -4.90
C LEU A 435 34.67 21.20 -4.54
N TYR A 436 35.29 20.74 -3.45
CA TYR A 436 35.20 19.36 -2.98
C TYR A 436 35.57 19.28 -1.50
N SER A 437 34.80 18.51 -0.73
CA SER A 437 35.05 18.25 0.69
C SER A 437 34.84 16.75 0.97
N SER A 438 35.90 16.05 1.37
CA SER A 438 35.82 14.63 1.70
C SER A 438 35.16 14.36 3.05
N SER A 439 35.26 15.30 4.00
CA SER A 439 34.68 15.16 5.35
C SER A 439 33.16 15.25 5.34
N GLY A 440 32.57 16.06 4.47
CA GLY A 440 31.11 16.18 4.34
C GLY A 440 30.47 15.18 3.38
N LEU A 441 31.24 14.34 2.69
CA LEU A 441 30.70 13.31 1.79
C LEU A 441 29.75 12.30 2.46
N PRO A 442 30.05 11.76 3.66
CA PRO A 442 29.13 10.85 4.36
C PRO A 442 27.75 11.48 4.60
N LEU A 443 27.73 12.71 5.12
CA LEU A 443 26.51 13.48 5.37
C LEU A 443 25.75 13.75 4.06
N ALA A 444 26.46 14.20 3.02
CA ALA A 444 25.91 14.42 1.69
C ALA A 444 25.31 13.15 1.08
N MET A 445 25.99 11.99 1.18
CA MET A 445 25.49 10.71 0.68
C MET A 445 24.20 10.30 1.38
N GLY A 446 24.10 10.48 2.70
CA GLY A 446 22.88 10.19 3.44
C GLY A 446 21.70 11.09 3.06
N ILE A 447 21.92 12.40 2.99
CA ILE A 447 20.85 13.35 2.63
C ILE A 447 20.34 13.07 1.22
N VAL A 448 21.25 12.84 0.26
CA VAL A 448 20.86 12.45 -1.10
C VAL A 448 20.15 11.11 -1.10
N ALA A 449 20.61 10.14 -0.31
CA ALA A 449 19.95 8.84 -0.20
C ALA A 449 18.50 8.99 0.26
N TYR A 450 18.27 9.76 1.31
CA TYR A 450 16.94 10.09 1.80
C TYR A 450 16.09 10.84 0.76
N CYS A 451 16.69 11.79 0.02
CA CYS A 451 16.00 12.52 -1.04
C CYS A 451 15.46 11.61 -2.15
N PHE A 452 16.17 10.53 -2.48
CA PHE A 452 15.71 9.54 -3.46
C PHE A 452 15.03 8.32 -2.80
N SER A 453 14.54 8.44 -1.55
CA SER A 453 13.67 7.44 -0.95
C SER A 453 12.30 7.41 -1.64
N GLY A 454 11.78 6.22 -1.90
CA GLY A 454 10.51 6.03 -2.61
C GLY A 454 10.24 4.61 -3.09
N HIS A 455 11.22 3.72 -3.03
CA HIS A 455 11.13 2.34 -3.51
C HIS A 455 9.99 1.54 -2.87
N ALA A 456 9.67 1.80 -1.60
CA ALA A 456 8.57 1.16 -0.91
C ALA A 456 7.21 1.37 -1.60
N ILE A 457 7.04 2.47 -2.34
CA ILE A 457 5.79 2.83 -3.04
C ILE A 457 5.76 2.30 -4.48
N VAL A 458 6.91 1.93 -5.07
CA VAL A 458 7.00 1.46 -6.46
C VAL A 458 6.04 0.30 -6.78
N PRO A 459 5.84 -0.73 -5.93
CA PRO A 459 4.85 -1.77 -6.17
C PRO A 459 3.41 -1.23 -6.27
N SER A 460 3.06 -0.29 -5.39
CA SER A 460 1.73 0.34 -5.42
C SER A 460 1.52 1.13 -6.71
N ILE A 461 2.54 1.87 -7.17
CA ILE A 461 2.50 2.57 -8.46
C ILE A 461 2.35 1.56 -9.60
N TYR A 462 3.19 0.51 -9.64
CA TYR A 462 3.14 -0.54 -10.66
C TYR A 462 1.74 -1.16 -10.77
N ASN A 463 1.14 -1.55 -9.63
CA ASN A 463 -0.19 -2.17 -9.61
C ASN A 463 -1.31 -1.19 -9.98
N SER A 464 -1.12 0.11 -9.73
CA SER A 464 -2.07 1.15 -10.12
C SER A 464 -2.04 1.48 -11.62
N MET A 465 -0.97 1.14 -12.35
CA MET A 465 -0.83 1.50 -13.76
C MET A 465 -1.91 0.82 -14.62
N GLN A 466 -2.58 1.62 -15.46
CA GLN A 466 -3.48 1.09 -16.49
C GLN A 466 -2.73 0.17 -17.46
N ARG A 467 -1.47 0.51 -17.78
CA ARG A 467 -0.61 -0.23 -18.71
C ARG A 467 0.75 -0.55 -18.05
N PRO A 468 0.86 -1.65 -17.27
CA PRO A 468 2.10 -2.02 -16.56
C PRO A 468 3.30 -2.27 -17.49
N HIS A 469 3.07 -2.61 -18.75
CA HIS A 469 4.13 -2.78 -19.76
C HIS A 469 4.90 -1.47 -20.04
N GLU A 470 4.36 -0.30 -19.69
CA GLU A 470 5.04 0.99 -19.78
C GLU A 470 5.82 1.39 -18.53
N PHE A 471 5.89 0.52 -17.51
CA PHE A 471 6.49 0.84 -16.22
C PHE A 471 7.93 1.37 -16.34
N GLU A 472 8.76 0.74 -17.17
CA GLU A 472 10.16 1.13 -17.38
C GLU A 472 10.26 2.56 -17.96
N ARG A 473 9.41 2.88 -18.94
CA ARG A 473 9.33 4.21 -19.54
C ARG A 473 8.83 5.26 -18.55
N MET A 474 7.91 4.89 -17.66
CA MET A 474 7.43 5.76 -16.58
C MET A 474 8.56 6.07 -15.60
N ILE A 475 9.32 5.05 -15.18
CA ILE A 475 10.50 5.21 -14.31
C ILE A 475 11.56 6.10 -14.97
N ASP A 476 11.88 5.90 -16.25
CA ASP A 476 12.84 6.75 -16.98
C ASP A 476 12.43 8.22 -16.97
N LEU A 477 11.17 8.51 -17.31
CA LEU A 477 10.66 9.87 -17.34
C LEU A 477 10.66 10.49 -15.95
N THR A 478 10.20 9.75 -14.92
CA THR A 478 10.16 10.24 -13.55
C THR A 478 11.56 10.57 -13.04
N TYR A 479 12.53 9.67 -13.14
CA TYR A 479 13.89 9.93 -12.63
C TYR A 479 14.59 11.05 -13.40
N GLY A 480 14.34 11.20 -14.71
CA GLY A 480 14.85 12.33 -15.48
C GLY A 480 14.31 13.68 -15.01
N VAL A 481 13.01 13.77 -14.74
CA VAL A 481 12.36 14.99 -14.20
C VAL A 481 12.86 15.28 -12.78
N VAL A 482 12.89 14.27 -11.92
CA VAL A 482 13.31 14.42 -10.52
C VAL A 482 14.78 14.85 -10.44
N LEU A 483 15.68 14.21 -11.19
CA LEU A 483 17.10 14.58 -11.19
C LEU A 483 17.31 16.02 -11.63
N SER A 484 16.60 16.44 -12.68
CA SER A 484 16.67 17.80 -13.20
C SER A 484 16.21 18.82 -12.15
N ALA A 485 15.09 18.56 -11.47
CA ALA A 485 14.59 19.40 -10.39
C ALA A 485 15.54 19.43 -9.18
N CYS A 486 16.03 18.27 -8.75
CA CYS A 486 16.98 18.14 -7.65
C CYS A 486 18.26 18.94 -7.90
N LEU A 487 18.89 18.76 -9.07
CA LEU A 487 20.10 19.51 -9.43
C LEU A 487 19.81 21.00 -9.55
N PHE A 488 18.69 21.39 -10.14
CA PHE A 488 18.32 22.79 -10.26
C PHE A 488 18.19 23.47 -8.88
N VAL A 489 17.46 22.84 -7.95
CA VAL A 489 17.32 23.33 -6.57
C VAL A 489 18.67 23.36 -5.85
N ALA A 490 19.45 22.30 -5.94
CA ALA A 490 20.73 22.19 -5.23
C ALA A 490 21.75 23.23 -5.70
N VAL A 491 21.94 23.34 -7.02
CA VAL A 491 22.89 24.27 -7.65
C VAL A 491 22.47 25.70 -7.37
N SER A 492 21.20 26.04 -7.58
CA SER A 492 20.73 27.41 -7.36
C SER A 492 20.77 27.82 -5.89
N GLY A 493 20.39 26.92 -4.97
CA GLY A 493 20.43 27.18 -3.55
C GLY A 493 21.86 27.37 -3.03
N TYR A 494 22.80 26.51 -3.41
CA TYR A 494 24.19 26.67 -3.00
C TYR A 494 24.86 27.87 -3.67
N TYR A 495 24.54 28.15 -4.94
CA TYR A 495 24.99 29.38 -5.60
C TYR A 495 24.51 30.64 -4.85
N MET A 496 23.30 30.61 -4.30
CA MET A 496 22.65 31.75 -3.65
C MET A 496 23.17 32.09 -2.26
N PHE A 497 23.61 31.08 -1.52
CA PHE A 497 23.86 31.18 -0.08
C PHE A 497 25.21 30.61 0.35
N GLY A 498 25.97 30.01 -0.58
CA GLY A 498 27.29 29.43 -0.28
C GLY A 498 27.32 28.62 1.01
N ASP A 499 28.27 28.94 1.88
CA ASP A 499 28.45 28.26 3.16
C ASP A 499 27.41 28.69 4.23
N ASP A 500 26.59 29.70 3.98
CA ASP A 500 25.49 30.16 4.84
C ASP A 500 24.17 29.39 4.62
N VAL A 501 24.14 28.42 3.69
CA VAL A 501 22.99 27.51 3.53
C VAL A 501 22.65 26.80 4.84
N ASP A 502 21.38 26.89 5.26
CA ASP A 502 20.80 26.12 6.36
C ASP A 502 20.43 24.69 5.92
N ASP A 503 20.17 23.80 6.89
CA ASP A 503 19.71 22.43 6.66
C ASP A 503 18.51 22.33 5.68
N GLN A 504 17.70 23.40 5.61
CA GLN A 504 16.54 23.52 4.71
C GLN A 504 16.60 24.86 3.97
N ILE A 505 16.59 24.81 2.64
CA ILE A 505 16.67 25.98 1.76
C ILE A 505 15.55 27.01 1.99
N THR A 506 14.38 26.55 2.42
CA THR A 506 13.23 27.41 2.75
C THR A 506 13.53 28.33 3.93
N ILE A 507 14.29 27.87 4.92
CA ILE A 507 14.72 28.68 6.06
C ILE A 507 15.75 29.73 5.61
N SER A 508 16.70 29.37 4.74
CA SER A 508 17.66 30.34 4.19
C SER A 508 16.98 31.42 3.35
N LEU A 509 15.96 31.05 2.56
CA LEU A 509 15.14 32.01 1.82
C LEU A 509 14.39 32.97 2.75
N GLU A 510 13.79 32.47 3.84
CA GLU A 510 13.08 33.28 4.82
C GLU A 510 14.03 34.30 5.47
N LYS A 511 15.18 33.82 5.96
CA LYS A 511 16.20 34.69 6.59
C LYS A 511 16.68 35.80 5.66
N ARG A 512 16.88 35.51 4.38
CA ARG A 512 17.33 36.50 3.39
C ARG A 512 16.27 37.54 3.03
N ALA A 513 15.00 37.14 2.98
CA ALA A 513 13.93 38.06 2.64
C ALA A 513 13.66 39.10 3.75
N GLY A 514 13.97 38.76 5.00
CA GLY A 514 13.75 39.62 6.16
C GLY A 514 12.29 39.69 6.60
N GLU A 515 12.06 40.25 7.78
CA GLU A 515 10.74 40.31 8.41
C GLU A 515 9.73 41.11 7.55
N GLY A 516 8.50 40.59 7.43
CA GLY A 516 7.37 41.27 6.78
C GLY A 516 7.21 40.99 5.28
N ASN A 517 7.95 40.04 4.71
CA ASN A 517 7.74 39.59 3.34
C ASN A 517 6.59 38.57 3.26
N LEU A 518 5.41 39.05 2.88
CA LEU A 518 4.19 38.23 2.76
C LEU A 518 4.34 36.97 1.89
N ALA A 519 5.20 36.99 0.87
CA ALA A 519 5.41 35.83 0.01
C ALA A 519 6.18 34.72 0.72
N MET A 520 7.15 35.10 1.55
CA MET A 520 7.98 34.18 2.32
C MET A 520 7.24 33.64 3.54
N ASP A 521 6.49 34.51 4.25
CA ASP A 521 5.55 34.08 5.28
C ASP A 521 4.57 33.03 4.74
N CYS A 522 4.01 33.26 3.55
CA CYS A 522 3.12 32.31 2.88
C CYS A 522 3.81 30.99 2.56
N LEU A 523 5.05 31.04 2.07
CA LEU A 523 5.86 29.84 1.81
C LEU A 523 6.12 29.05 3.10
N THR A 524 6.47 29.73 4.19
CA THR A 524 6.71 29.12 5.49
C THR A 524 5.45 28.48 6.06
N TRP A 525 4.27 29.10 5.87
CA TRP A 525 2.98 28.47 6.18
C TRP A 525 2.66 27.25 5.31
N LEU A 526 2.96 27.29 4.01
CA LEU A 526 2.82 26.14 3.11
C LEU A 526 3.74 24.99 3.52
N MET A 527 4.94 25.29 4.02
CA MET A 527 5.88 24.31 4.56
C MET A 527 5.33 23.62 5.81
N ILE A 528 4.79 24.39 6.75
CA ILE A 528 4.10 23.86 7.95
C ILE A 528 2.94 22.95 7.54
N LEU A 529 2.15 23.37 6.56
CA LEU A 529 1.00 22.60 6.07
C LEU A 529 1.43 21.29 5.38
N THR A 530 2.52 21.33 4.61
CA THR A 530 3.10 20.16 3.95
C THR A 530 3.58 19.15 4.99
N ALA A 531 4.35 19.60 5.99
CA ALA A 531 4.87 18.72 7.03
C ALA A 531 3.74 18.11 7.88
N CYS A 532 2.71 18.88 8.26
CA CYS A 532 1.51 18.36 8.94
C CYS A 532 0.78 17.27 8.13
N SER A 533 0.62 17.52 6.82
CA SER A 533 -0.07 16.60 5.91
C SER A 533 0.73 15.31 5.73
N LYS A 534 2.03 15.42 5.45
CA LYS A 534 2.93 14.27 5.28
C LYS A 534 3.08 13.46 6.57
N PHE A 535 3.13 14.12 7.73
CA PHE A 535 3.12 13.46 9.03
C PHE A 535 1.88 12.57 9.20
N THR A 536 0.70 13.14 8.98
CA THR A 536 -0.56 12.42 9.14
C THR A 536 -0.67 11.23 8.18
N LEU A 537 -0.29 11.43 6.92
CA LEU A 537 -0.33 10.39 5.89
C LEU A 537 0.67 9.26 6.19
N THR A 538 1.85 9.58 6.71
CA THR A 538 2.92 8.60 7.05
C THR A 538 2.61 7.83 8.32
N MET A 539 1.95 8.47 9.29
CA MET A 539 1.52 7.82 10.52
C MET A 539 0.53 6.69 10.27
N PHE A 540 -0.28 6.81 9.20
CA PHE A 540 -1.33 5.85 8.89
C PHE A 540 -0.81 4.41 8.59
N PRO A 541 0.05 4.17 7.58
CA PRO A 541 0.62 2.85 7.33
C PRO A 541 1.43 2.32 8.51
N LEU A 542 2.12 3.20 9.23
CA LEU A 542 2.89 2.82 10.41
C LEU A 542 1.99 2.26 11.51
N ALA A 543 0.91 2.98 11.85
CA ALA A 543 -0.05 2.55 12.87
C ALA A 543 -0.72 1.22 12.48
N LEU A 544 -1.20 1.08 11.24
CA LEU A 544 -1.79 -0.17 10.75
C LEU A 544 -0.85 -1.37 10.88
N GLY A 545 0.43 -1.18 10.54
CA GLY A 545 1.45 -2.22 10.67
C GLY A 545 1.59 -2.74 12.10
N PHE A 546 1.57 -1.84 13.08
CA PHE A 546 1.59 -2.19 14.51
C PHE A 546 0.26 -2.80 14.97
N GLU A 547 -0.89 -2.25 14.55
CA GLU A 547 -2.21 -2.81 14.86
C GLU A 547 -2.33 -4.27 14.42
N GLU A 548 -1.84 -4.61 13.23
CA GLU A 548 -1.84 -5.98 12.71
C GLU A 548 -1.06 -6.94 13.61
N MET A 549 0.08 -6.51 14.17
CA MET A 549 0.85 -7.32 15.12
C MET A 549 0.08 -7.58 16.42
N LEU A 550 -0.69 -6.61 16.91
CA LEU A 550 -1.48 -6.73 18.14
C LEU A 550 -2.85 -7.42 17.95
N THR A 551 -3.36 -7.47 16.71
CA THR A 551 -4.68 -8.05 16.39
C THR A 551 -4.81 -9.49 16.86
N ASN A 552 -3.73 -10.27 16.81
CA ASN A 552 -3.72 -11.67 17.22
C ASN A 552 -3.77 -11.86 18.76
N ILE A 553 -3.53 -10.81 19.53
CA ILE A 553 -3.47 -10.83 20.99
C ILE A 553 -4.78 -10.33 21.61
N LEU A 554 -5.51 -9.47 20.90
CA LEU A 554 -6.66 -8.75 21.45
C LEU A 554 -7.98 -9.53 21.29
N PRO A 555 -8.90 -9.44 22.27
CA PRO A 555 -10.11 -10.27 22.29
C PRO A 555 -11.36 -9.62 21.66
N SER A 556 -11.36 -8.30 21.41
CA SER A 556 -12.55 -7.59 20.94
C SER A 556 -12.23 -6.40 20.04
N ASP A 557 -13.17 -6.05 19.15
CA ASP A 557 -13.03 -4.91 18.24
C ASP A 557 -12.98 -3.56 18.98
N LEU A 558 -13.68 -3.41 20.12
CA LEU A 558 -13.57 -2.21 20.96
C LEU A 558 -12.16 -2.04 21.55
N ALA A 559 -11.52 -3.15 21.91
CA ALA A 559 -10.13 -3.12 22.38
C ALA A 559 -9.17 -2.70 21.25
N MET A 560 -9.45 -3.08 19.99
CA MET A 560 -8.66 -2.62 18.84
C MET A 560 -8.75 -1.11 18.62
N GLU A 561 -9.92 -0.48 18.82
CA GLU A 561 -10.03 0.98 18.67
C GLU A 561 -9.24 1.75 19.73
N LEU A 562 -9.24 1.24 20.97
CA LEU A 562 -8.43 1.81 22.05
C LEU A 562 -6.93 1.59 21.78
N VAL A 563 -6.55 0.40 21.33
CA VAL A 563 -5.15 0.08 21.02
C VAL A 563 -4.63 0.89 19.84
N ASP A 564 -5.40 1.07 18.78
CA ASP A 564 -5.07 1.98 17.67
C ASP A 564 -4.72 3.39 18.20
N SER A 565 -5.62 3.96 19.00
CA SER A 565 -5.41 5.30 19.58
C SER A 565 -4.14 5.35 20.43
N VAL A 566 -3.90 4.34 21.27
CA VAL A 566 -2.70 4.25 22.13
C VAL A 566 -1.43 4.10 21.30
N VAL A 567 -1.43 3.24 20.27
CA VAL A 567 -0.28 3.01 19.37
C VAL A 567 0.11 4.32 18.70
N LYS A 568 -0.85 5.05 18.12
CA LYS A 568 -0.58 6.36 17.49
C LYS A 568 -0.02 7.36 18.49
N ILE A 569 -0.62 7.49 19.67
CA ILE A 569 -0.14 8.41 20.71
C ILE A 569 1.31 8.07 21.11
N VAL A 570 1.62 6.79 21.34
CA VAL A 570 2.97 6.34 21.68
C VAL A 570 3.95 6.65 20.55
N LEU A 571 3.60 6.34 19.29
CA LEU A 571 4.45 6.64 18.14
C LEU A 571 4.73 8.14 17.99
N ILE A 572 3.72 9.00 18.20
CA ILE A 572 3.86 10.46 18.18
C ILE A 572 4.85 10.91 19.26
N PHE A 573 4.67 10.46 20.51
CA PHE A 573 5.55 10.84 21.61
C PHE A 573 6.98 10.38 21.40
N LEU A 574 7.18 9.16 20.91
CA LEU A 574 8.52 8.64 20.59
C LEU A 574 9.18 9.43 19.46
N ALA A 575 8.44 9.72 18.38
CA ALA A 575 8.96 10.51 17.27
C ALA A 575 9.33 11.94 17.70
N LEU A 576 8.51 12.56 18.56
CA LEU A 576 8.77 13.86 19.16
C LEU A 576 10.01 13.84 20.07
N ALA A 577 10.19 12.79 20.88
CA ALA A 577 11.37 12.66 21.75
C ALA A 577 12.67 12.61 20.94
N VAL A 578 12.70 11.85 19.83
CA VAL A 578 13.84 11.83 18.90
C VAL A 578 14.08 13.20 18.30
N ALA A 579 13.03 13.89 17.86
CA ALA A 579 13.14 15.21 17.24
C ALA A 579 13.62 16.31 18.22
N ILE A 580 13.31 16.17 19.53
CA ILE A 580 13.83 17.07 20.58
C ILE A 580 15.31 16.78 20.89
N TRP A 581 15.73 15.51 20.86
CA TRP A 581 17.12 15.13 21.11
C TRP A 581 18.06 15.45 19.95
N PHE A 582 17.60 15.28 18.71
CA PHE A 582 18.39 15.54 17.50
C PHE A 582 17.66 16.56 16.61
N PRO A 583 17.64 17.85 16.99
CA PRO A 583 16.92 18.90 16.26
C PRO A 583 17.68 19.38 15.01
N SER A 584 18.32 18.48 14.26
CA SER A 584 18.93 18.79 12.96
C SER A 584 18.21 18.00 11.86
N PHE A 585 17.70 18.73 10.89
CA PHE A 585 17.00 18.15 9.76
C PHE A 585 17.98 17.39 8.86
N SER A 586 19.14 17.98 8.57
CA SER A 586 20.14 17.39 7.66
C SER A 586 20.76 16.12 8.26
N PHE A 587 21.07 16.13 9.55
CA PHE A 587 21.59 14.97 10.27
C PHE A 587 20.60 13.80 10.30
N LEU A 588 19.34 14.05 10.69
CA LEU A 588 18.31 13.00 10.69
C LEU A 588 18.06 12.45 9.29
N CYS A 589 17.96 13.31 8.27
CA CYS A 589 17.84 12.86 6.88
C CYS A 589 19.02 11.98 6.48
N SER A 590 20.24 12.37 6.85
CA SER A 590 21.43 11.59 6.55
C SER A 590 21.40 10.20 7.17
N LEU A 591 21.12 10.11 8.48
CA LEU A 591 21.05 8.83 9.19
C LEU A 591 19.97 7.91 8.60
N VAL A 592 18.77 8.45 8.33
CA VAL A 592 17.68 7.67 7.73
C VAL A 592 18.06 7.20 6.32
N GLY A 593 18.68 8.06 5.53
CA GLY A 593 19.17 7.73 4.20
C GLY A 593 20.20 6.59 4.22
N LEU A 594 21.21 6.68 5.09
CA LEU A 594 22.30 5.71 5.19
C LEU A 594 21.85 4.36 5.79
N ILE A 595 21.01 4.39 6.84
CA ILE A 595 20.60 3.19 7.56
C ILE A 595 19.41 2.52 6.86
N CYS A 596 18.38 3.29 6.49
CA CYS A 596 17.13 2.73 5.98
C CYS A 596 17.10 2.71 4.47
N THR A 597 17.27 3.87 3.84
CA THR A 597 17.04 4.00 2.39
C THR A 597 18.10 3.25 1.58
N VAL A 598 19.36 3.20 1.99
CA VAL A 598 20.37 2.36 1.31
C VAL A 598 20.00 0.87 1.40
N ILE A 599 19.47 0.40 2.53
CA ILE A 599 19.00 -1.00 2.64
C ILE A 599 17.81 -1.25 1.71
N VAL A 600 16.78 -0.40 1.79
CA VAL A 600 15.50 -0.59 1.09
C VAL A 600 15.61 -0.33 -0.42
N SER A 601 16.36 0.69 -0.82
CA SER A 601 16.38 1.19 -2.20
C SER A 601 17.62 0.77 -2.99
N VAL A 602 18.69 0.31 -2.33
CA VAL A 602 19.93 -0.12 -3.00
C VAL A 602 20.20 -1.61 -2.79
N ILE A 603 20.41 -2.01 -1.53
CA ILE A 603 20.86 -3.37 -1.19
C ILE A 603 19.78 -4.40 -1.47
N PHE A 604 18.57 -4.18 -0.97
CA PHE A 604 17.47 -5.15 -1.08
C PHE A 604 17.06 -5.42 -2.55
N PRO A 605 16.78 -4.43 -3.41
CA PRO A 605 16.36 -4.71 -4.78
C PRO A 605 17.46 -5.41 -5.59
N ALA A 606 18.73 -5.05 -5.37
CA ALA A 606 19.87 -5.71 -6.00
C ALA A 606 19.99 -7.17 -5.54
N LEU A 607 19.94 -7.43 -4.23
CA LEU A 607 19.94 -8.79 -3.68
C LEU A 607 18.75 -9.61 -4.17
N ALA A 608 17.54 -9.04 -4.19
CA ALA A 608 16.34 -9.71 -4.66
C ALA A 608 16.47 -10.10 -6.14
N ASN A 609 16.95 -9.20 -7.00
CA ASN A 609 17.18 -9.50 -8.43
C ASN A 609 18.22 -10.61 -8.62
N LEU A 610 19.34 -10.57 -7.89
CA LEU A 610 20.35 -11.62 -7.92
C LEU A 610 19.81 -12.96 -7.42
N ARG A 611 19.03 -12.95 -6.35
CA ARG A 611 18.51 -14.15 -5.70
C ARG A 611 17.41 -14.82 -6.51
N LEU A 612 16.51 -14.03 -7.06
CA LEU A 612 15.44 -14.50 -7.93
C LEU A 612 16.04 -14.90 -9.28
N PHE A 613 16.68 -14.01 -10.01
CA PHE A 613 16.98 -14.25 -11.42
C PHE A 613 18.41 -14.68 -11.71
N GLY A 614 19.25 -14.84 -10.68
CA GLY A 614 20.68 -15.15 -10.78
C GLY A 614 21.09 -16.07 -11.94
N PRO A 615 20.56 -17.29 -12.08
CA PRO A 615 20.95 -18.19 -13.16
C PRO A 615 20.75 -17.61 -14.57
N SER A 616 19.73 -16.78 -14.76
CA SER A 616 19.31 -16.20 -16.04
C SER A 616 19.95 -14.85 -16.36
N LEU A 617 20.66 -14.24 -15.41
CA LEU A 617 21.28 -12.92 -15.58
C LEU A 617 22.67 -13.00 -16.25
N PRO A 618 23.03 -12.04 -17.12
CA PRO A 618 24.37 -11.95 -17.68
C PRO A 618 25.40 -11.60 -16.60
N LEU A 619 26.67 -11.92 -16.84
CA LEU A 619 27.76 -11.72 -15.86
C LEU A 619 27.93 -10.24 -15.48
N SER A 620 27.76 -9.32 -16.43
CA SER A 620 27.85 -7.88 -16.19
C SER A 620 26.79 -7.41 -15.18
N GLU A 621 25.55 -7.88 -15.32
CA GLU A 621 24.47 -7.52 -14.40
C GLU A 621 24.67 -8.16 -13.02
N LYS A 622 25.21 -9.38 -12.97
CA LYS A 622 25.59 -10.02 -11.69
C LYS A 622 26.66 -9.22 -10.96
N LEU A 623 27.72 -8.82 -11.67
CA LEU A 623 28.82 -8.05 -11.09
C LEU A 623 28.33 -6.69 -10.60
N PHE A 624 27.49 -6.01 -11.40
CA PHE A 624 26.89 -4.75 -11.00
C PHE A 624 25.96 -4.91 -9.78
N GLY A 625 25.14 -5.96 -9.74
CA GLY A 625 24.32 -6.28 -8.57
C GLY A 625 25.15 -6.47 -7.30
N TRP A 626 26.23 -7.25 -7.36
CA TRP A 626 27.13 -7.43 -6.21
C TRP A 626 27.86 -6.16 -5.82
N LEU A 627 28.24 -5.32 -6.79
CA LEU A 627 28.83 -4.00 -6.54
C LEU A 627 27.87 -3.10 -5.75
N LEU A 628 26.57 -3.08 -6.11
CA LEU A 628 25.56 -2.33 -5.36
C LEU A 628 25.38 -2.86 -3.94
N VAL A 629 25.45 -4.17 -3.74
CA VAL A 629 25.30 -4.77 -2.40
C VAL A 629 26.50 -4.44 -1.50
N VAL A 630 27.72 -4.70 -1.99
CA VAL A 630 28.95 -4.46 -1.22
C VAL A 630 29.18 -2.96 -1.03
N GLY A 631 29.05 -2.17 -2.10
CA GLY A 631 29.18 -0.72 -2.06
C GLY A 631 28.10 -0.07 -1.21
N GLY A 632 26.85 -0.50 -1.34
CA GLY A 632 25.74 -0.04 -0.50
C GLY A 632 25.97 -0.36 0.98
N THR A 633 26.43 -1.57 1.30
CA THR A 633 26.73 -1.95 2.70
C THR A 633 27.90 -1.13 3.25
N PHE A 634 28.94 -0.89 2.44
CA PHE A 634 30.04 -0.03 2.81
C PHE A 634 29.58 1.40 3.09
N VAL A 635 28.79 2.00 2.19
CA VAL A 635 28.23 3.36 2.37
C VAL A 635 27.33 3.42 3.59
N ALA A 636 26.44 2.44 3.80
CA ALA A 636 25.55 2.40 4.96
C ALA A 636 26.34 2.36 6.28
N VAL A 637 27.34 1.48 6.40
CA VAL A 637 28.09 1.31 7.66
C VAL A 637 29.08 2.46 7.87
N VAL A 638 29.98 2.69 6.92
CA VAL A 638 31.04 3.70 7.06
C VAL A 638 30.46 5.11 7.04
N GLY A 639 29.45 5.34 6.18
CA GLY A 639 28.76 6.61 6.13
C GLY A 639 28.07 6.93 7.46
N THR A 640 27.36 5.96 8.05
CA THR A 640 26.69 6.18 9.34
C THR A 640 27.69 6.51 10.45
N ILE A 641 28.78 5.74 10.56
CA ILE A 641 29.83 6.01 11.56
C ILE A 641 30.41 7.41 11.36
N ALA A 642 30.80 7.75 10.13
CA ALA A 642 31.40 9.05 9.84
C ALA A 642 30.43 10.22 10.02
N THR A 643 29.13 10.05 9.75
CA THR A 643 28.11 11.07 10.03
C THR A 643 27.91 11.27 11.52
N VAL A 644 27.88 10.21 12.32
CA VAL A 644 27.74 10.31 13.79
C VAL A 644 28.99 10.93 14.41
N ASP A 645 30.18 10.51 13.99
CA ASP A 645 31.46 11.04 14.50
C ASP A 645 31.69 12.51 14.13
N ALA A 646 31.03 13.01 13.07
CA ALA A 646 31.12 14.42 12.68
C ALA A 646 30.16 15.33 13.47
N ASP A 647 29.13 14.76 14.11
CA ASP A 647 28.11 15.50 14.88
C ASP A 647 28.41 15.50 16.40
N ILE A 648 29.22 14.55 16.89
CA ILE A 648 29.76 14.46 18.26
C ILE A 648 31.06 15.27 18.36
#